data_AF-A0A7Y5PWU3-F1
#
_entry.id   AF-A0A7Y5PWU3-F1
#
_cell.length_a   1.000
_cell.length_b   1.000
_cell.length_c   1.000
_cell.angle_alpha   90.00
_cell.angle_beta   90.00
_cell.angle_gamma   90.00
#
_symmetry.space_group_name_H-M   'P 1'
#
loop_
_entity.id
_entity.type
_entity.pdbx_description
1 polymer ?
#
loop_
_entity_poly.entity_id
_entity_poly.type
_entity_poly.pdbx_seq_one_letter_code
_entity_poly.pdbx_strand_id
1 'polypeptide(L)'
;MHRHFTRSIALASLILAGCGSGGGSGSGAAAQMNLLEASNGFGLLLPHQVRKADANGNPTQQVVLIRNFGDLTNNVGPFNPILPTTEWPIETRLPNGELGNHYFYAEFSQPIDLSTALNPTPAGQSSFGLSGPITVLEVDPLTGQSQPIPGRAFIGGATYAGLPTGSPPELPLQQWVTLDSSGKPVANPAFDNDQNGIPDGLGFPGTQSAATFGGASKLCSPNTFVFIPDTDGDLTTLETFPTGRQIVMRVTRALGSQNGRKLERQCVASSTVGVDNLPPEVATTPPPNAIPVTSPSFGDNDVDPATSILVEFTEPVQPTTLGSFPTVVPPVVSPSVALTFGPANQQTQVPYTCLPLSVYDLTKWELYPSFGFPGNGPATQNCGTFNTVAVTFAPVQITDFAGNFNQTGAATQFTTGEGPGLVNAPVVPDVVYVGRVGATPGVSVVDLNGYGQSTGDPQFDFSYQTFPKGWSNFPNNPNLIQYGPTMYPPLFPGTCTVDGGSSGAFTLTRDTSLNDLLLRPPFITTVGEMALGQSLDLVYHNGKDSTGCRFSGGNFCSINGKKVIRTSFNTSQTIGPPLPNQAPAAIVPGGANPVSFAPHPNPPPLRFPPLCLQPFIGGEEPTSIFTATPPGAGLGFANLLVPGNPLRQFDLPPTGIAAQFQNAFFEGPDRIILTTSGACLDYQYRQQVGHFMYMLDRARREVVVLNSNRMTVLDRIPCADPTDITVAPNLDFMAITNQNADTVTFIDIDPASATFHKVIKVTPVGRSPRGLCWDPGNEDILVCNEEDGSLSIISAFTFEVRKTIFGNLERPFDIAVQQRQTGFGFNRGVYFAWILNRNGDLTTFESGPNGVNGWGYDDTVGVSPFQFVNPKKIALNYEYLGGSIWVVHENPLNESGAPTGEVGGAVTRVDITSGATGLLPLGGFLGFTNPQFRDMSTKVITSIGPSQLTGVPVDIAFDELNNLAASQNLQSNYGVGQGILINGKAAVRAGGQAAIFPDYMFLAVPTSSEGPGVIDVIALSSGFARFDTDKYEPGVQSIPCSGARFLATYFRQ
;
A
#
# COMPACT_ATOMS: atom_id res chain seq x y z
N MET A 1 -20.28 -12.57 -1.70
CA MET A 1 -20.63 -12.64 -3.14
C MET A 1 -19.90 -11.49 -3.83
N HIS A 2 -18.79 -11.81 -4.52
CA HIS A 2 -17.82 -10.86 -5.08
C HIS A 2 -18.39 -9.99 -6.21
N ARG A 3 -17.93 -8.73 -6.30
CA ARG A 3 -18.00 -7.95 -7.55
C ARG A 3 -16.64 -7.32 -7.86
N HIS A 4 -16.11 -7.72 -9.00
CA HIS A 4 -14.92 -7.21 -9.67
C HIS A 4 -15.12 -5.76 -10.12
N PHE A 5 -14.13 -4.89 -9.89
CA PHE A 5 -14.00 -3.59 -10.53
C PHE A 5 -12.90 -3.69 -11.60
N THR A 6 -13.31 -3.78 -12.86
CA THR A 6 -12.42 -3.71 -14.02
C THR A 6 -12.18 -2.24 -14.36
N ARG A 7 -10.92 -1.77 -14.24
CA ARG A 7 -10.50 -0.45 -14.73
C ARG A 7 -10.01 -0.59 -16.18
N SER A 8 -10.75 -0.02 -17.13
CA SER A 8 -10.31 0.07 -18.54
C SER A 8 -9.62 1.42 -18.77
N ILE A 9 -8.34 1.37 -19.16
CA ILE A 9 -7.51 2.52 -19.57
C ILE A 9 -7.85 2.85 -21.02
N ALA A 10 -8.23 4.09 -21.30
CA ALA A 10 -8.51 4.57 -22.65
C ALA A 10 -7.22 5.00 -23.35
N LEU A 11 -6.83 4.26 -24.39
CA LEU A 11 -5.74 4.59 -25.30
C LEU A 11 -6.26 5.58 -26.36
N ALA A 12 -5.64 6.75 -26.47
CA ALA A 12 -5.98 7.74 -27.49
C ALA A 12 -5.54 7.26 -28.89
N SER A 13 -6.48 7.23 -29.83
CA SER A 13 -6.18 7.10 -31.26
C SER A 13 -7.02 8.12 -32.04
N LEU A 14 -6.34 9.01 -32.77
CA LEU A 14 -6.93 9.85 -33.81
C LEU A 14 -7.46 8.95 -34.94
N ILE A 15 -8.64 9.26 -35.50
CA ILE A 15 -8.95 9.32 -36.95
C ILE A 15 -10.38 9.88 -37.16
N LEU A 16 -10.54 10.49 -38.34
CA LEU A 16 -11.56 11.39 -38.88
C LEU A 16 -13.06 11.07 -38.72
N ALA A 17 -13.82 12.17 -38.84
CA ALA A 17 -15.27 12.26 -38.99
C ALA A 17 -15.87 11.40 -40.13
N GLY A 18 -17.03 10.80 -39.85
CA GLY A 18 -17.93 10.23 -40.83
C GLY A 18 -19.33 10.02 -40.23
N CYS A 19 -20.32 10.76 -40.72
CA CYS A 19 -21.74 10.49 -40.45
C CYS A 19 -22.15 9.13 -41.01
N GLY A 20 -22.93 8.35 -40.26
CA GLY A 20 -23.52 7.11 -40.76
C GLY A 20 -24.30 6.35 -39.69
N SER A 21 -25.62 6.47 -39.74
CA SER A 21 -26.57 5.64 -39.00
C SER A 21 -26.44 4.15 -39.36
N GLY A 22 -26.43 3.27 -38.37
CA GLY A 22 -26.53 1.82 -38.60
C GLY A 22 -26.64 1.06 -37.29
N GLY A 23 -27.85 0.56 -37.00
CA GLY A 23 -28.12 -0.29 -35.84
C GLY A 23 -27.39 -1.62 -35.94
N GLY A 24 -26.75 -2.02 -34.84
CA GLY A 24 -26.15 -3.33 -34.64
C GLY A 24 -26.61 -3.89 -33.30
N SER A 25 -27.43 -4.94 -33.35
CA SER A 25 -27.93 -5.71 -32.22
C SER A 25 -26.80 -6.53 -31.58
N GLY A 26 -26.26 -6.06 -30.45
CA GLY A 26 -25.44 -6.84 -29.53
C GLY A 26 -26.28 -7.28 -28.34
N SER A 27 -26.19 -8.56 -27.98
CA SER A 27 -26.84 -9.19 -26.83
C SER A 27 -26.41 -8.51 -25.53
N GLY A 28 -27.17 -7.51 -25.09
CA GLY A 28 -26.89 -6.74 -23.88
C GLY A 28 -27.28 -7.51 -22.63
N ALA A 29 -26.37 -7.59 -21.66
CA ALA A 29 -26.74 -7.78 -20.27
C ALA A 29 -27.84 -6.77 -19.93
N ALA A 30 -29.02 -7.25 -19.52
CA ALA A 30 -30.16 -6.39 -19.24
C ALA A 30 -29.77 -5.31 -18.20
N ALA A 31 -29.96 -4.03 -18.56
CA ALA A 31 -29.52 -2.88 -17.77
C ALA A 31 -30.09 -2.90 -16.34
N GLN A 32 -29.29 -2.49 -15.34
CA GLN A 32 -29.76 -2.29 -13.96
C GLN A 32 -30.72 -1.09 -13.87
N MET A 33 -31.57 -1.07 -12.84
CA MET A 33 -32.44 0.08 -12.57
C MET A 33 -31.60 1.23 -12.03
N ASN A 34 -31.71 2.40 -12.65
CA ASN A 34 -30.94 3.60 -12.35
C ASN A 34 -31.85 4.82 -12.22
N LEU A 35 -31.44 5.78 -11.38
CA LEU A 35 -32.09 7.09 -11.33
C LEU A 35 -31.75 7.87 -12.62
N LEU A 36 -32.78 8.36 -13.31
CA LEU A 36 -32.59 9.24 -14.46
C LEU A 36 -32.50 10.69 -14.01
N GLU A 37 -33.47 11.12 -13.21
CA GLU A 37 -33.57 12.44 -12.61
C GLU A 37 -34.49 12.45 -11.38
N ALA A 38 -34.29 13.43 -10.49
CA ALA A 38 -35.25 13.82 -9.47
C ALA A 38 -35.38 15.34 -9.46
N SER A 39 -36.61 15.85 -9.32
CA SER A 39 -36.91 17.27 -9.53
C SER A 39 -38.16 17.70 -8.75
N ASN A 40 -38.19 18.98 -8.39
CA ASN A 40 -39.35 19.65 -7.81
C ASN A 40 -40.25 20.35 -8.84
N GLY A 41 -40.01 20.10 -10.13
CA GLY A 41 -40.70 20.76 -11.25
C GLY A 41 -40.05 22.05 -11.73
N PHE A 42 -39.32 22.76 -10.85
CA PHE A 42 -38.66 24.03 -11.19
C PHE A 42 -37.22 23.84 -11.66
N GLY A 43 -36.56 22.79 -11.18
CA GLY A 43 -35.22 22.41 -11.63
C GLY A 43 -34.82 21.01 -11.18
N LEU A 44 -33.62 20.59 -11.57
CA LEU A 44 -33.07 19.28 -11.20
C LEU A 44 -32.51 19.32 -9.78
N LEU A 45 -32.89 18.34 -8.96
CA LEU A 45 -32.26 18.07 -7.66
C LEU A 45 -31.19 16.98 -7.80
N LEU A 46 -31.51 15.95 -8.58
CA LEU A 46 -30.57 14.89 -8.98
C LEU A 46 -30.69 14.61 -10.49
N PRO A 47 -29.59 14.26 -11.19
CA PRO A 47 -28.21 14.32 -10.73
C PRO A 47 -27.78 15.74 -10.37
N HIS A 48 -26.86 15.86 -9.39
CA HIS A 48 -26.25 17.15 -9.05
C HIS A 48 -25.52 17.75 -10.26
N GLN A 49 -25.45 19.08 -10.28
CA GLN A 49 -24.91 19.84 -11.41
C GLN A 49 -23.62 20.54 -11.03
N VAL A 50 -22.64 20.52 -11.94
CA VAL A 50 -21.37 21.26 -11.80
C VAL A 50 -20.98 21.82 -13.15
N ARG A 51 -20.20 22.91 -13.20
CA ARG A 51 -19.64 23.36 -14.47
C ARG A 51 -18.53 22.41 -14.90
N LYS A 52 -18.39 22.17 -16.21
CA LYS A 52 -17.27 21.40 -16.75
C LYS A 52 -15.97 22.13 -16.44
N ALA A 53 -15.01 21.45 -15.83
CA ALA A 53 -13.68 22.01 -15.63
C ALA A 53 -12.87 21.97 -16.93
N ASP A 54 -12.07 23.00 -17.18
CA ASP A 54 -11.03 22.98 -18.22
C ASP A 54 -9.79 22.18 -17.76
N ALA A 55 -8.76 22.11 -18.60
CA ALA A 55 -7.52 21.39 -18.29
C ALA A 55 -6.76 21.95 -17.05
N ASN A 56 -7.08 23.18 -16.63
CA ASN A 56 -6.49 23.85 -15.47
C ASN A 56 -7.41 23.80 -14.25
N GLY A 57 -8.56 23.11 -14.32
CA GLY A 57 -9.53 23.01 -13.22
C GLY A 57 -10.48 24.21 -13.09
N ASN A 58 -10.48 25.16 -14.04
CA ASN A 58 -11.37 26.32 -13.98
C ASN A 58 -12.77 26.00 -14.54
N PRO A 59 -13.84 26.58 -13.97
CA PRO A 59 -15.19 26.37 -14.45
C PRO A 59 -15.41 26.98 -15.85
N THR A 60 -15.94 26.19 -16.78
CA THR A 60 -16.44 26.69 -18.07
C THR A 60 -17.94 27.05 -17.99
N GLN A 61 -18.53 27.53 -19.09
CA GLN A 61 -19.98 27.77 -19.14
C GLN A 61 -20.82 26.50 -19.33
N GLN A 62 -20.19 25.38 -19.69
CA GLN A 62 -20.90 24.12 -19.91
C GLN A 62 -21.25 23.47 -18.57
N VAL A 63 -22.50 23.06 -18.37
CA VAL A 63 -22.93 22.28 -17.19
C VAL A 63 -22.80 20.79 -17.48
N VAL A 64 -22.35 20.03 -16.48
CA VAL A 64 -22.23 18.57 -16.47
C VAL A 64 -23.07 18.01 -15.32
N LEU A 65 -23.76 16.91 -15.60
CA LEU A 65 -24.51 16.15 -14.59
C LEU A 65 -23.59 15.12 -13.95
N ILE A 66 -23.53 15.09 -12.62
CA ILE A 66 -22.69 14.15 -11.88
C ILE A 66 -23.37 12.78 -11.82
N ARG A 67 -22.98 11.83 -12.69
CA ARG A 67 -23.57 10.47 -12.76
C ARG A 67 -22.60 9.37 -12.32
N ASN A 68 -21.31 9.67 -12.29
CA ASN A 68 -20.28 8.77 -11.81
C ASN A 68 -19.21 9.53 -11.01
N PHE A 69 -18.37 8.80 -10.27
CA PHE A 69 -17.33 9.41 -9.45
C PHE A 69 -16.32 10.22 -10.28
N GLY A 70 -16.07 9.86 -11.53
CA GLY A 70 -15.23 10.64 -12.43
C GLY A 70 -15.82 12.01 -12.76
N ASP A 71 -17.14 12.11 -12.96
CA ASP A 71 -17.81 13.41 -13.14
C ASP A 71 -17.62 14.30 -11.91
N LEU A 72 -17.68 13.70 -10.70
CA LEU A 72 -17.46 14.40 -9.44
C LEU A 72 -15.99 14.85 -9.30
N THR A 73 -15.03 13.92 -9.36
CA THR A 73 -13.62 14.19 -9.06
C THR A 73 -12.92 15.03 -10.13
N ASN A 74 -13.39 14.99 -11.39
CA ASN A 74 -12.76 15.73 -12.49
C ASN A 74 -13.28 17.16 -12.63
N ASN A 75 -14.47 17.47 -12.09
CA ASN A 75 -15.11 18.78 -12.29
C ASN A 75 -15.26 19.58 -10.99
N VAL A 76 -15.48 18.93 -9.84
CA VAL A 76 -15.67 19.65 -8.57
C VAL A 76 -14.32 20.04 -7.97
N GLY A 77 -14.18 21.32 -7.63
CA GLY A 77 -12.99 21.86 -6.97
C GLY A 77 -13.30 23.16 -6.22
N PRO A 78 -12.37 23.71 -5.42
CA PRO A 78 -12.62 24.89 -4.59
C PRO A 78 -13.13 26.12 -5.35
N PHE A 79 -12.76 26.24 -6.64
CA PHE A 79 -13.21 27.32 -7.54
C PHE A 79 -14.35 26.90 -8.48
N ASN A 80 -14.83 25.66 -8.37
CA ASN A 80 -15.92 25.11 -9.16
C ASN A 80 -16.82 24.21 -8.28
N PRO A 81 -17.57 24.81 -7.34
CA PRO A 81 -18.45 24.07 -6.44
C PRO A 81 -19.63 23.45 -7.20
N ILE A 82 -20.29 22.49 -6.56
CA ILE A 82 -21.58 21.98 -7.03
C ILE A 82 -22.59 23.12 -7.00
N LEU A 83 -23.42 23.22 -8.03
CA LEU A 83 -24.40 24.30 -8.19
C LEU A 83 -25.56 24.14 -7.19
N PRO A 84 -26.14 25.24 -6.69
CA PRO A 84 -27.34 25.22 -5.87
C PRO A 84 -28.47 24.43 -6.53
N THR A 85 -29.19 23.66 -5.72
CA THR A 85 -30.44 23.04 -6.12
C THR A 85 -31.52 24.10 -6.29
N THR A 86 -32.47 23.87 -7.21
CA THR A 86 -33.59 24.79 -7.38
C THR A 86 -34.60 24.61 -6.25
N GLU A 87 -35.00 25.72 -5.65
CA GLU A 87 -35.95 25.80 -4.53
C GLU A 87 -37.40 25.80 -5.02
N TRP A 88 -38.34 25.44 -4.15
CA TRP A 88 -39.76 25.73 -4.42
C TRP A 88 -40.05 27.21 -4.19
N PRO A 89 -40.98 27.82 -4.95
CA PRO A 89 -41.48 29.15 -4.62
C PRO A 89 -42.25 29.12 -3.29
N ILE A 90 -42.28 30.24 -2.57
CA ILE A 90 -43.02 30.39 -1.30
C ILE A 90 -44.54 30.23 -1.52
N GLU A 91 -45.02 30.59 -2.71
CA GLU A 91 -46.43 30.43 -3.10
C GLU A 91 -46.69 29.04 -3.71
N THR A 92 -47.93 28.57 -3.63
CA THR A 92 -48.40 27.34 -4.26
C THR A 92 -48.51 27.52 -5.77
N ARG A 93 -47.38 27.34 -6.47
CA ARG A 93 -47.28 27.49 -7.92
C ARG A 93 -46.70 26.25 -8.58
N LEU A 94 -47.03 26.09 -9.85
CA LEU A 94 -46.46 25.13 -10.77
C LEU A 94 -45.39 25.79 -11.65
N PRO A 95 -44.58 25.00 -12.39
CA PRO A 95 -43.49 25.54 -13.22
C PRO A 95 -43.93 26.48 -14.36
N ASN A 96 -45.20 26.43 -14.76
CA ASN A 96 -45.81 27.36 -15.72
C ASN A 96 -46.26 28.69 -15.09
N GLY A 97 -46.10 28.86 -13.77
CA GLY A 97 -46.50 30.05 -13.01
C GLY A 97 -47.95 30.05 -12.54
N GLU A 98 -48.77 29.05 -12.91
CA GLU A 98 -50.15 28.91 -12.43
C GLU A 98 -50.19 28.39 -10.99
N LEU A 99 -51.32 28.56 -10.31
CA LEU A 99 -51.53 28.01 -8.98
C LEU A 99 -51.59 26.47 -9.02
N GLY A 100 -50.97 25.82 -8.05
CA GLY A 100 -51.07 24.37 -7.87
C GLY A 100 -50.24 23.87 -6.70
N ASN A 101 -50.49 22.62 -6.30
CA ASN A 101 -49.74 21.97 -5.24
C ASN A 101 -48.26 21.90 -5.57
N HIS A 102 -47.41 22.10 -4.55
CA HIS A 102 -46.02 21.69 -4.66
C HIS A 102 -45.95 20.19 -4.90
N TYR A 103 -44.89 19.75 -5.56
CA TYR A 103 -44.66 18.32 -5.73
C TYR A 103 -43.18 18.05 -5.85
N PHE A 104 -42.86 16.77 -5.69
CA PHE A 104 -41.53 16.26 -5.86
C PHE A 104 -41.59 14.91 -6.60
N TYR A 105 -40.69 14.67 -7.56
CA TYR A 105 -40.68 13.41 -8.30
C TYR A 105 -39.27 12.84 -8.53
N ALA A 106 -39.21 11.53 -8.75
CA ALA A 106 -38.04 10.81 -9.24
C ALA A 106 -38.41 9.86 -10.38
N GLU A 107 -37.69 9.98 -11.49
CA GLU A 107 -37.82 9.14 -12.68
C GLU A 107 -36.68 8.11 -12.73
N PHE A 108 -37.02 6.84 -12.99
CA PHE A 108 -36.07 5.74 -13.08
C PHE A 108 -36.01 5.16 -14.49
N SER A 109 -34.93 4.41 -14.79
CA SER A 109 -34.73 3.79 -16.09
C SER A 109 -35.69 2.62 -16.40
N GLN A 110 -36.47 2.18 -15.41
CA GLN A 110 -37.40 1.05 -15.52
C GLN A 110 -38.70 1.31 -14.73
N PRO A 111 -39.81 0.65 -15.11
CA PRO A 111 -41.06 0.71 -14.36
C PRO A 111 -40.86 0.24 -12.92
N ILE A 112 -41.39 1.02 -11.98
CA ILE A 112 -41.27 0.74 -10.54
C ILE A 112 -42.21 -0.42 -10.18
N ASP A 113 -41.71 -1.35 -9.36
CA ASP A 113 -42.55 -2.35 -8.70
C ASP A 113 -43.28 -1.69 -7.52
N LEU A 114 -44.60 -1.53 -7.67
CA LEU A 114 -45.46 -0.90 -6.68
C LEU A 114 -45.32 -1.53 -5.29
N SER A 115 -45.13 -2.85 -5.21
CA SER A 115 -45.02 -3.58 -3.94
C SER A 115 -43.75 -3.22 -3.15
N THR A 116 -42.77 -2.61 -3.80
CA THR A 116 -41.51 -2.16 -3.19
C THR A 116 -41.46 -0.66 -2.93
N ALA A 117 -42.44 0.10 -3.42
CA ALA A 117 -42.50 1.55 -3.28
C ALA A 117 -43.67 1.99 -2.38
N LEU A 118 -44.85 1.41 -2.58
CA LEU A 118 -46.09 1.76 -1.89
C LEU A 118 -46.61 0.63 -1.00
N ASN A 119 -47.27 0.98 0.11
CA ASN A 119 -47.86 0.03 1.05
C ASN A 119 -49.40 0.10 0.99
N PRO A 120 -50.09 -0.96 0.50
CA PRO A 120 -51.55 -0.97 0.36
C PRO A 120 -52.30 -1.18 1.68
N THR A 121 -51.61 -1.53 2.77
CA THR A 121 -52.29 -1.84 4.04
C THR A 121 -52.80 -0.57 4.73
N PRO A 122 -53.92 -0.64 5.49
CA PRO A 122 -54.37 0.49 6.32
C PRO A 122 -53.29 0.99 7.30
N ALA A 123 -52.43 0.11 7.80
CA ALA A 123 -51.30 0.48 8.63
C ALA A 123 -50.23 1.28 7.86
N GLY A 124 -50.04 1.02 6.56
CA GLY A 124 -49.13 1.78 5.71
C GLY A 124 -49.51 3.25 5.53
N GLN A 125 -50.77 3.62 5.79
CA GLN A 125 -51.23 5.01 5.72
C GLN A 125 -50.63 5.89 6.83
N SER A 126 -50.15 5.32 7.94
CA SER A 126 -49.39 6.09 8.95
C SER A 126 -48.03 6.59 8.44
N SER A 127 -47.58 6.07 7.29
CA SER A 127 -46.38 6.52 6.56
C SER A 127 -46.77 7.02 5.17
N PHE A 128 -47.99 7.56 5.04
CA PHE A 128 -48.47 8.21 3.82
C PHE A 128 -48.44 7.29 2.58
N GLY A 129 -48.65 5.98 2.80
CA GLY A 129 -48.68 4.97 1.76
C GLY A 129 -47.31 4.53 1.25
N LEU A 130 -46.20 4.93 1.89
CA LEU A 130 -44.84 4.51 1.51
C LEU A 130 -44.42 3.21 2.21
N SER A 131 -43.67 2.36 1.50
CA SER A 131 -43.26 1.02 1.98
C SER A 131 -41.86 0.94 2.62
N GLY A 132 -41.14 2.07 2.74
CA GLY A 132 -39.83 2.17 3.39
C GLY A 132 -38.62 2.36 2.45
N PRO A 133 -38.55 1.75 1.25
CA PRO A 133 -37.48 2.04 0.30
C PRO A 133 -37.46 3.46 -0.24
N ILE A 134 -38.61 4.14 -0.22
CA ILE A 134 -38.75 5.58 -0.49
C ILE A 134 -39.33 6.24 0.77
N THR A 135 -38.73 7.35 1.19
CA THR A 135 -39.22 8.19 2.28
C THR A 135 -39.15 9.66 1.88
N VAL A 136 -40.13 10.45 2.29
CA VAL A 136 -40.13 11.92 2.14
C VAL A 136 -40.25 12.53 3.53
N LEU A 137 -39.23 13.29 3.92
CA LEU A 137 -39.04 13.78 5.28
C LEU A 137 -38.77 15.29 5.26
N GLU A 138 -39.24 15.99 6.27
CA GLU A 138 -38.68 17.28 6.65
C GLU A 138 -37.56 17.06 7.67
N VAL A 139 -36.47 17.80 7.53
CA VAL A 139 -35.32 17.76 8.44
C VAL A 139 -35.12 19.14 9.04
N ASP A 140 -35.05 19.19 10.36
CA ASP A 140 -34.59 20.36 11.10
C ASP A 140 -33.06 20.43 11.00
N PRO A 141 -32.48 21.45 10.35
CA PRO A 141 -31.04 21.53 10.15
C PRO A 141 -30.28 21.73 11.47
N LEU A 142 -30.88 22.39 12.47
CA LEU A 142 -30.20 22.69 13.74
C LEU A 142 -30.23 21.52 14.71
N THR A 143 -31.33 20.76 14.71
CA THR A 143 -31.52 19.65 15.67
C THR A 143 -31.30 18.26 15.05
N GLY A 144 -31.20 18.17 13.72
CA GLY A 144 -31.12 16.93 12.97
C GLY A 144 -32.38 16.05 13.04
N GLN A 145 -33.46 16.55 13.68
CA GLN A 145 -34.71 15.81 13.79
C GLN A 145 -35.37 15.69 12.41
N SER A 146 -35.82 14.49 12.08
CA SER A 146 -36.54 14.24 10.83
C SER A 146 -37.96 13.76 11.12
N GLN A 147 -38.93 14.27 10.36
CA GLN A 147 -40.34 13.90 10.47
C GLN A 147 -40.91 13.57 9.07
N PRO A 148 -41.73 12.53 8.93
CA PRO A 148 -42.46 12.27 7.69
C PRO A 148 -43.37 13.46 7.34
N ILE A 149 -43.35 13.88 6.07
CA ILE A 149 -44.22 14.96 5.58
C ILE A 149 -45.59 14.37 5.23
N PRO A 150 -46.69 14.92 5.75
CA PRO A 150 -48.04 14.57 5.31
C PRO A 150 -48.20 14.76 3.81
N GLY A 151 -48.61 13.70 3.12
CA GLY A 151 -48.71 13.75 1.67
C GLY A 151 -49.27 12.50 1.03
N ARG A 152 -49.29 12.52 -0.30
CA ARG A 152 -49.79 11.44 -1.14
C ARG A 152 -48.79 11.08 -2.22
N ALA A 153 -48.51 9.79 -2.30
CA ALA A 153 -47.60 9.21 -3.28
C ALA A 153 -48.35 8.63 -4.49
N PHE A 154 -47.80 8.84 -5.67
CA PHE A 154 -48.32 8.35 -6.94
C PHE A 154 -47.23 7.66 -7.76
N ILE A 155 -47.61 6.59 -8.45
CA ILE A 155 -46.80 5.96 -9.50
C ILE A 155 -47.73 5.71 -10.67
N GLY A 156 -47.36 6.19 -11.86
CA GLY A 156 -48.21 6.05 -13.05
C GLY A 156 -49.56 6.79 -12.95
N GLY A 157 -49.68 7.81 -12.11
CA GLY A 157 -50.96 8.50 -11.84
C GLY A 157 -51.94 7.72 -10.95
N ALA A 158 -51.49 6.61 -10.34
CA ALA A 158 -52.27 5.79 -9.43
C ALA A 158 -51.75 5.88 -7.98
N THR A 159 -52.66 5.71 -7.02
CA THR A 159 -52.37 5.68 -5.58
C THR A 159 -53.30 4.69 -4.87
N TYR A 160 -52.93 4.24 -3.67
CA TYR A 160 -53.79 3.37 -2.85
C TYR A 160 -54.74 4.22 -2.01
N ALA A 161 -56.05 4.11 -2.25
CA ALA A 161 -57.06 4.92 -1.58
C ALA A 161 -58.44 4.24 -1.61
N GLY A 162 -59.39 4.76 -0.81
CA GLY A 162 -60.75 4.25 -0.69
C GLY A 162 -60.94 3.27 0.48
N LEU A 163 -62.04 2.52 0.48
CA LEU A 163 -62.34 1.57 1.55
C LEU A 163 -61.48 0.30 1.43
N PRO A 164 -60.82 -0.18 2.50
CA PRO A 164 -60.06 -1.42 2.46
C PRO A 164 -60.94 -2.62 2.10
N THR A 165 -60.46 -3.49 1.23
CA THR A 165 -61.13 -4.72 0.79
C THR A 165 -60.20 -5.93 0.90
N GLY A 166 -60.75 -7.16 0.96
CA GLY A 166 -59.94 -8.39 1.02
C GLY A 166 -59.58 -8.89 2.43
N SER A 167 -58.82 -9.99 2.49
CA SER A 167 -58.27 -10.60 3.72
C SER A 167 -56.83 -11.08 3.46
N PRO A 168 -55.79 -10.40 4.00
CA PRO A 168 -55.85 -9.22 4.86
C PRO A 168 -56.44 -7.98 4.15
N PRO A 169 -56.99 -6.99 4.89
CA PRO A 169 -57.61 -5.80 4.28
C PRO A 169 -56.55 -4.90 3.64
N GLU A 170 -56.73 -4.59 2.36
CA GLU A 170 -55.86 -3.72 1.56
C GLU A 170 -56.68 -2.63 0.87
N LEU A 171 -56.11 -1.43 0.77
CA LEU A 171 -56.67 -0.34 -0.02
C LEU A 171 -56.56 -0.69 -1.51
N PRO A 172 -57.61 -0.48 -2.33
CA PRO A 172 -57.51 -0.70 -3.76
C PRO A 172 -56.60 0.34 -4.42
N LEU A 173 -55.85 -0.08 -5.44
CA LEU A 173 -55.09 0.84 -6.30
C LEU A 173 -56.07 1.57 -7.22
N GLN A 174 -56.15 2.88 -7.11
CA GLN A 174 -57.07 3.72 -7.88
C GLN A 174 -56.29 4.63 -8.84
N GLN A 175 -56.75 4.69 -10.10
CA GLN A 175 -56.15 5.52 -11.15
C GLN A 175 -56.74 6.94 -11.10
N TRP A 176 -56.27 7.74 -10.15
CA TRP A 176 -56.78 9.10 -9.91
C TRP A 176 -56.47 10.07 -11.05
N VAL A 177 -55.36 9.86 -11.76
CA VAL A 177 -54.89 10.80 -12.79
C VAL A 177 -54.54 10.04 -14.07
N THR A 178 -54.95 10.58 -15.21
CA THR A 178 -54.60 10.07 -16.54
C THR A 178 -54.06 11.21 -17.40
N LEU A 179 -53.54 10.90 -18.59
CA LEU A 179 -53.12 11.92 -19.55
C LEU A 179 -54.20 12.09 -20.62
N ASP A 180 -54.52 13.34 -20.97
CA ASP A 180 -55.32 13.64 -22.15
C ASP A 180 -54.51 13.46 -23.46
N SER A 181 -55.16 13.69 -24.61
CA SER A 181 -54.51 13.56 -25.93
C SER A 181 -53.34 14.54 -26.16
N SER A 182 -53.22 15.59 -25.34
CA SER A 182 -52.12 16.56 -25.38
C SER A 182 -50.99 16.23 -24.39
N GLY A 183 -51.12 15.14 -23.63
CA GLY A 183 -50.18 14.75 -22.59
C GLY A 183 -50.31 15.57 -21.30
N LYS A 184 -51.42 16.28 -21.11
CA LYS A 184 -51.74 17.02 -19.89
C LYS A 184 -52.36 16.06 -18.86
N PRO A 185 -51.92 16.07 -17.59
CA PRO A 185 -52.61 15.38 -16.51
C PRO A 185 -54.06 15.84 -16.36
N VAL A 186 -54.99 14.89 -16.26
CA VAL A 186 -56.42 15.13 -16.02
C VAL A 186 -56.92 14.20 -14.92
N ALA A 187 -57.68 14.75 -13.97
CA ALA A 187 -58.27 13.97 -12.89
C ALA A 187 -59.34 13.02 -13.45
N ASN A 188 -59.35 11.78 -12.99
CA ASN A 188 -60.28 10.76 -13.44
C ASN A 188 -61.60 10.87 -12.67
N PRO A 189 -62.71 11.23 -13.34
CA PRO A 189 -64.00 11.45 -12.65
C PRO A 189 -64.64 10.19 -12.09
N ALA A 190 -64.07 9.00 -12.35
CA ALA A 190 -64.53 7.75 -11.78
C ALA A 190 -64.15 7.54 -10.30
N PHE A 191 -63.22 8.36 -9.77
CA PHE A 191 -62.72 8.25 -8.40
C PHE A 191 -63.03 9.55 -7.63
N ASP A 192 -64.01 9.45 -6.75
CA ASP A 192 -64.51 10.48 -5.82
C ASP A 192 -64.91 9.72 -4.54
N ASN A 193 -63.94 9.52 -3.65
CA ASN A 193 -64.10 8.65 -2.48
C ASN A 193 -64.91 9.31 -1.37
N ASP A 194 -64.94 10.65 -1.29
CA ASP A 194 -65.70 11.41 -0.31
C ASP A 194 -67.12 11.78 -0.80
N GLN A 195 -67.43 11.51 -2.08
CA GLN A 195 -68.71 11.71 -2.75
C GLN A 195 -69.14 13.18 -2.79
N ASN A 196 -68.19 14.10 -2.83
CA ASN A 196 -68.44 15.53 -2.87
C ASN A 196 -68.72 16.06 -4.30
N GLY A 197 -68.62 15.21 -5.34
CA GLY A 197 -68.80 15.55 -6.75
C GLY A 197 -67.56 16.11 -7.44
N ILE A 198 -66.42 16.12 -6.75
CA ILE A 198 -65.12 16.57 -7.22
C ILE A 198 -64.20 15.35 -7.26
N PRO A 199 -63.55 15.05 -8.41
CA PRO A 199 -62.65 13.91 -8.49
C PRO A 199 -61.46 14.07 -7.54
N ASP A 200 -61.11 13.05 -6.76
CA ASP A 200 -60.02 13.11 -5.75
C ASP A 200 -58.65 13.42 -6.36
N GLY A 201 -58.47 13.10 -7.65
CA GLY A 201 -57.25 13.42 -8.41
C GLY A 201 -57.10 14.90 -8.77
N LEU A 202 -58.12 15.73 -8.53
CA LEU A 202 -58.10 17.16 -8.79
C LEU A 202 -57.20 17.84 -7.75
N GLY A 203 -56.16 18.55 -8.22
CA GLY A 203 -55.08 19.05 -7.36
C GLY A 203 -53.73 18.40 -7.61
N PHE A 204 -53.71 17.24 -8.27
CA PHE A 204 -52.46 16.69 -8.81
C PHE A 204 -51.84 17.69 -9.81
N PRO A 205 -50.50 17.89 -9.81
CA PRO A 205 -49.82 18.87 -10.65
C PRO A 205 -50.26 18.82 -12.12
N GLY A 206 -50.85 19.91 -12.60
CA GLY A 206 -51.30 20.07 -13.99
C GLY A 206 -52.78 19.76 -14.25
N THR A 207 -53.51 19.12 -13.32
CA THR A 207 -54.94 18.78 -13.53
C THR A 207 -55.84 20.02 -13.61
N GLN A 208 -55.56 21.02 -12.77
CA GLN A 208 -56.30 22.29 -12.71
C GLN A 208 -55.70 23.38 -13.62
N SER A 209 -54.55 23.12 -14.26
CA SER A 209 -53.86 24.11 -15.08
C SER A 209 -54.58 24.40 -16.39
N ALA A 210 -54.59 25.65 -16.85
CA ALA A 210 -55.20 25.99 -18.15
C ALA A 210 -54.35 25.46 -19.32
N ALA A 211 -53.03 25.40 -19.15
CA ALA A 211 -52.08 24.83 -20.12
C ALA A 211 -51.15 23.81 -19.45
N THR A 212 -50.70 22.82 -20.22
CA THR A 212 -49.67 21.86 -19.77
C THR A 212 -48.32 22.55 -19.55
N PHE A 213 -47.44 21.92 -18.76
CA PHE A 213 -46.08 22.41 -18.52
C PHE A 213 -45.03 21.34 -18.88
N GLY A 214 -43.79 21.77 -19.09
CA GLY A 214 -42.69 20.87 -19.43
C GLY A 214 -42.51 19.78 -18.38
N GLY A 215 -42.60 18.51 -18.78
CA GLY A 215 -42.47 17.35 -17.89
C GLY A 215 -43.78 16.86 -17.24
N ALA A 216 -44.93 17.53 -17.44
CA ALA A 216 -46.20 17.12 -16.83
C ALA A 216 -46.63 15.69 -17.21
N SER A 217 -46.37 15.24 -18.44
CA SER A 217 -46.66 13.87 -18.88
C SER A 217 -45.80 12.81 -18.17
N LYS A 218 -44.60 13.17 -17.72
CA LYS A 218 -43.70 12.26 -17.01
C LYS A 218 -44.23 11.88 -15.63
N LEU A 219 -45.02 12.76 -15.00
CA LEU A 219 -45.58 12.54 -13.66
C LEU A 219 -46.57 11.37 -13.62
N CYS A 220 -47.14 11.00 -14.77
CA CYS A 220 -48.04 9.85 -14.91
C CYS A 220 -47.34 8.62 -15.51
N SER A 221 -46.00 8.59 -15.58
CA SER A 221 -45.24 7.44 -16.07
C SER A 221 -45.14 6.34 -15.00
N PRO A 222 -45.18 5.05 -15.37
CA PRO A 222 -44.92 3.95 -14.43
C PRO A 222 -43.47 3.91 -13.92
N ASN A 223 -42.57 4.68 -14.53
CA ASN A 223 -41.17 4.82 -14.10
C ASN A 223 -40.97 5.95 -13.10
N THR A 224 -42.01 6.74 -12.82
CA THR A 224 -41.91 7.96 -12.02
C THR A 224 -42.66 7.80 -10.71
N PHE A 225 -41.96 8.08 -9.62
CA PHE A 225 -42.55 8.30 -8.31
C PHE A 225 -42.85 9.79 -8.16
N VAL A 226 -44.06 10.16 -7.73
CA VAL A 226 -44.47 11.54 -7.45
C VAL A 226 -45.01 11.62 -6.03
N PHE A 227 -44.63 12.65 -5.29
CA PHE A 227 -45.12 12.95 -3.95
C PHE A 227 -45.67 14.38 -3.90
N ILE A 228 -46.84 14.53 -3.29
CA ILE A 228 -47.56 15.80 -3.16
C ILE A 228 -47.88 16.00 -1.67
N PRO A 229 -47.60 17.17 -1.06
CA PRO A 229 -48.05 17.45 0.30
C PRO A 229 -49.59 17.46 0.35
N ASP A 230 -50.14 16.86 1.40
CA ASP A 230 -51.58 16.60 1.57
C ASP A 230 -51.85 16.48 3.08
N THR A 231 -51.94 17.62 3.77
CA THR A 231 -52.01 17.72 5.23
C THR A 231 -53.43 17.51 5.74
N ASP A 232 -54.43 17.95 4.98
CA ASP A 232 -55.85 17.80 5.31
C ASP A 232 -56.52 16.57 4.64
N GLY A 233 -55.83 15.91 3.72
CA GLY A 233 -56.33 14.73 3.00
C GLY A 233 -57.15 15.07 1.74
N ASP A 234 -57.17 16.35 1.32
CA ASP A 234 -57.86 16.86 0.14
C ASP A 234 -56.89 17.60 -0.79
N LEU A 235 -56.49 16.95 -1.90
CA LEU A 235 -55.58 17.56 -2.87
C LEU A 235 -56.11 18.85 -3.52
N THR A 236 -57.41 19.15 -3.43
CA THR A 236 -57.95 20.38 -4.02
C THR A 236 -57.57 21.63 -3.22
N THR A 237 -57.18 21.47 -1.94
CA THR A 237 -56.55 22.52 -1.17
C THR A 237 -55.08 22.59 -1.58
N LEU A 238 -54.67 23.74 -2.11
CA LEU A 238 -53.32 23.89 -2.62
C LEU A 238 -52.35 24.09 -1.45
N GLU A 239 -51.40 23.17 -1.30
CA GLU A 239 -50.43 23.12 -0.22
C GLU A 239 -48.98 23.27 -0.73
N THR A 240 -48.13 23.80 0.16
CA THR A 240 -46.67 23.84 -0.01
C THR A 240 -46.02 22.77 0.86
N PHE A 241 -44.78 22.41 0.54
CA PHE A 241 -43.95 21.75 1.55
C PHE A 241 -43.70 22.69 2.76
N PRO A 242 -43.32 22.15 3.94
CA PRO A 242 -42.99 22.97 5.10
C PRO A 242 -41.88 24.00 4.84
N THR A 243 -42.10 25.26 5.22
CA THR A 243 -41.09 26.33 5.10
C THR A 243 -40.08 26.29 6.25
N GLY A 244 -38.83 26.73 6.01
CA GLY A 244 -37.79 26.78 7.04
C GLY A 244 -37.30 25.40 7.48
N ARG A 245 -37.55 24.37 6.67
CA ARG A 245 -37.12 22.98 6.84
C ARG A 245 -36.42 22.50 5.57
N GLN A 246 -35.49 21.56 5.73
CA GLN A 246 -34.89 20.89 4.58
C GLN A 246 -35.80 19.73 4.15
N ILE A 247 -36.26 19.74 2.90
CA ILE A 247 -37.16 18.70 2.38
C ILE A 247 -36.31 17.63 1.72
N VAL A 248 -36.43 16.37 2.16
CA VAL A 248 -35.54 15.29 1.74
C VAL A 248 -36.33 14.08 1.27
N MET A 249 -36.10 13.65 0.02
CA MET A 249 -36.51 12.33 -0.45
C MET A 249 -35.31 11.39 -0.45
N ARG A 250 -35.43 10.28 0.27
CA ARG A 250 -34.44 9.20 0.27
C ARG A 250 -34.99 8.00 -0.49
N VAL A 251 -34.16 7.44 -1.37
CA VAL A 251 -34.44 6.21 -2.11
C VAL A 251 -33.30 5.22 -1.89
N THR A 252 -33.62 4.08 -1.31
CA THR A 252 -32.64 3.03 -1.00
C THR A 252 -32.49 2.03 -2.13
N ARG A 253 -31.43 1.20 -2.08
CA ARG A 253 -31.20 0.10 -3.03
C ARG A 253 -32.24 -1.04 -2.92
N ALA A 254 -33.18 -0.95 -1.97
CA ALA A 254 -34.27 -1.91 -1.85
C ALA A 254 -35.40 -1.68 -2.87
N LEU A 255 -35.46 -0.50 -3.50
CA LEU A 255 -36.44 -0.21 -4.55
C LEU A 255 -36.26 -1.17 -5.73
N GLY A 256 -37.36 -1.82 -6.13
CA GLY A 256 -37.41 -2.79 -7.22
C GLY A 256 -38.08 -2.24 -8.47
N SER A 257 -37.67 -2.77 -9.62
CA SER A 257 -38.41 -2.65 -10.88
C SER A 257 -39.35 -3.84 -11.07
N GLN A 258 -40.36 -3.67 -11.92
CA GLN A 258 -41.28 -4.76 -12.30
C GLN A 258 -40.58 -5.98 -12.91
N ASN A 259 -39.34 -5.80 -13.40
CA ASN A 259 -38.50 -6.87 -13.94
C ASN A 259 -37.60 -7.53 -12.86
N GLY A 260 -37.85 -7.27 -11.57
CA GLY A 260 -37.11 -7.82 -10.44
C GLY A 260 -35.68 -7.26 -10.27
N ARG A 261 -35.37 -6.12 -10.90
CA ARG A 261 -34.06 -5.46 -10.75
C ARG A 261 -34.11 -4.46 -9.61
N LYS A 262 -33.04 -4.41 -8.81
CA LYS A 262 -32.90 -3.42 -7.73
C LYS A 262 -32.22 -2.16 -8.23
N LEU A 263 -32.50 -1.03 -7.59
CA LEU A 263 -31.81 0.22 -7.82
C LEU A 263 -30.30 0.07 -7.58
N GLU A 264 -29.49 0.53 -8.54
CA GLU A 264 -28.04 0.37 -8.51
C GLU A 264 -27.41 1.06 -7.28
N ARG A 265 -27.81 2.32 -7.03
CA ARG A 265 -27.24 3.21 -6.00
C ARG A 265 -28.35 3.91 -5.21
N GLN A 266 -28.11 4.16 -3.93
CA GLN A 266 -29.02 5.00 -3.14
C GLN A 266 -28.96 6.46 -3.59
N CYS A 267 -30.05 7.18 -3.36
CA CYS A 267 -30.23 8.56 -3.79
C CYS A 267 -30.89 9.38 -2.69
N VAL A 268 -30.44 10.62 -2.51
CA VAL A 268 -30.99 11.61 -1.61
C VAL A 268 -31.14 12.92 -2.37
N ALA A 269 -32.38 13.28 -2.67
CA ALA A 269 -32.70 14.57 -3.28
C ALA A 269 -33.24 15.50 -2.20
N SER A 270 -32.75 16.73 -2.14
CA SER A 270 -33.22 17.71 -1.17
C SER A 270 -33.29 19.12 -1.74
N SER A 271 -34.16 19.95 -1.14
CA SER A 271 -34.32 21.37 -1.44
C SER A 271 -35.19 22.04 -0.37
N THR A 272 -35.34 23.37 -0.43
CA THR A 272 -36.11 24.20 0.51
C THR A 272 -37.29 24.90 -0.17
N VAL A 273 -38.27 25.32 0.62
CA VAL A 273 -39.30 26.26 0.18
C VAL A 273 -38.82 27.69 0.42
N GLY A 274 -38.61 28.42 -0.67
CA GLY A 274 -37.92 29.71 -0.67
C GLY A 274 -36.41 29.59 -0.51
N VAL A 275 -35.76 30.77 -0.41
CA VAL A 275 -34.30 30.92 -0.34
C VAL A 275 -33.71 30.04 0.75
N ASP A 276 -32.76 29.20 0.36
CA ASP A 276 -32.02 28.34 1.26
C ASP A 276 -31.06 29.15 2.15
N ASN A 277 -31.47 29.33 3.40
CA ASN A 277 -30.67 29.96 4.45
C ASN A 277 -30.39 28.98 5.59
N LEU A 278 -30.62 27.68 5.36
CA LEU A 278 -30.46 26.66 6.39
C LEU A 278 -28.97 26.28 6.46
N PRO A 279 -28.35 26.24 7.65
CA PRO A 279 -26.97 25.82 7.77
C PRO A 279 -26.86 24.29 7.69
N PRO A 280 -25.87 23.74 6.96
CA PRO A 280 -25.58 22.32 7.04
C PRO A 280 -24.98 22.00 8.42
N GLU A 281 -25.47 20.97 9.09
CA GLU A 281 -24.91 20.51 10.37
C GLU A 281 -24.51 19.03 10.29
N VAL A 282 -23.57 18.63 11.15
CA VAL A 282 -23.35 17.20 11.41
C VAL A 282 -24.61 16.62 12.03
N ALA A 283 -25.09 15.51 11.47
CA ALA A 283 -26.21 14.80 12.07
C ALA A 283 -25.82 14.33 13.48
N THR A 284 -26.70 14.51 14.46
CA THR A 284 -26.46 14.07 15.85
C THR A 284 -27.58 13.17 16.35
N THR A 285 -27.28 12.32 17.34
CA THR A 285 -28.30 11.57 18.07
C THR A 285 -29.26 12.54 18.77
N PRO A 286 -30.55 12.19 18.95
CA PRO A 286 -31.50 13.05 19.67
C PRO A 286 -30.98 13.47 21.07
N PRO A 287 -31.40 14.64 21.59
CA PRO A 287 -31.07 15.10 22.94
C PRO A 287 -31.32 14.02 24.02
N PRO A 288 -30.54 13.99 25.13
CA PRO A 288 -29.74 15.10 25.68
C PRO A 288 -28.27 15.16 25.26
N ASN A 289 -27.73 14.12 24.61
CA ASN A 289 -26.27 14.00 24.42
C ASN A 289 -25.75 14.55 23.09
N ALA A 290 -26.60 14.72 22.07
CA ALA A 290 -26.26 15.33 20.77
C ALA A 290 -24.93 14.83 20.17
N ILE A 291 -24.72 13.52 20.17
CA ILE A 291 -23.49 12.88 19.69
C ILE A 291 -23.49 12.83 18.16
N PRO A 292 -22.40 13.22 17.46
CA PRO A 292 -22.27 13.02 16.01
C PRO A 292 -22.61 11.60 15.54
N VAL A 293 -23.41 11.50 14.48
CA VAL A 293 -23.73 10.25 13.81
C VAL A 293 -22.55 9.87 12.91
N THR A 294 -21.64 9.10 13.49
CA THR A 294 -20.50 8.53 12.79
C THR A 294 -20.51 7.01 12.89
N SER A 295 -19.83 6.34 11.95
CA SER A 295 -19.47 4.93 12.07
C SER A 295 -17.97 4.81 11.78
N PRO A 296 -17.12 4.45 12.77
CA PRO A 296 -17.44 4.09 14.15
C PRO A 296 -18.12 5.20 14.96
N SER A 297 -18.93 4.83 15.95
CA SER A 297 -19.73 5.74 16.78
C SER A 297 -19.07 6.03 18.13
N PHE A 298 -19.67 6.93 18.91
CA PHE A 298 -19.16 7.30 20.23
C PHE A 298 -19.14 6.10 21.18
N GLY A 299 -17.96 5.84 21.75
CA GLY A 299 -17.77 4.78 22.74
C GLY A 299 -17.71 3.38 22.15
N ASP A 300 -17.70 3.24 20.82
CA ASP A 300 -17.33 1.98 20.17
C ASP A 300 -15.91 1.61 20.62
N ASN A 301 -15.74 0.35 20.98
CA ASN A 301 -14.46 -0.22 21.37
C ASN A 301 -14.12 -1.36 20.44
N ASP A 302 -12.83 -1.73 20.43
CA ASP A 302 -12.31 -2.81 19.59
C ASP A 302 -12.49 -2.55 18.08
N VAL A 303 -12.46 -1.27 17.68
CA VAL A 303 -12.58 -0.86 16.29
C VAL A 303 -11.30 -1.21 15.52
N ASP A 304 -11.43 -1.78 14.32
CA ASP A 304 -10.28 -2.04 13.44
C ASP A 304 -9.47 -0.74 13.22
N PRO A 305 -8.16 -0.68 13.56
CA PRO A 305 -7.37 0.53 13.38
C PRO A 305 -7.23 0.97 11.91
N ALA A 306 -7.52 0.09 10.94
CA ALA A 306 -7.56 0.42 9.52
C ALA A 306 -8.95 0.89 9.02
N THR A 307 -9.91 1.12 9.93
CA THR A 307 -11.27 1.55 9.56
C THR A 307 -11.29 2.91 8.86
N SER A 308 -12.21 3.06 7.92
CA SER A 308 -12.70 4.37 7.48
C SER A 308 -13.71 4.92 8.49
N ILE A 309 -14.02 6.21 8.36
CA ILE A 309 -15.01 6.90 9.19
C ILE A 309 -16.13 7.40 8.30
N LEU A 310 -17.33 6.86 8.46
CA LEU A 310 -18.53 7.37 7.82
C LEU A 310 -19.11 8.51 8.67
N VAL A 311 -19.43 9.63 8.03
CA VAL A 311 -20.05 10.81 8.64
C VAL A 311 -21.37 11.12 7.92
N GLU A 312 -22.40 11.47 8.68
CA GLU A 312 -23.69 11.92 8.16
C GLU A 312 -23.95 13.40 8.49
N PHE A 313 -24.53 14.11 7.52
CA PHE A 313 -24.93 15.52 7.60
C PHE A 313 -26.45 15.66 7.48
N THR A 314 -27.00 16.75 7.98
CA THR A 314 -28.43 17.07 7.88
C THR A 314 -28.87 17.35 6.45
N GLU A 315 -27.94 17.71 5.57
CA GLU A 315 -28.18 17.99 4.16
C GLU A 315 -26.94 17.78 3.26
N PRO A 316 -27.07 17.86 1.93
CA PRO A 316 -25.94 17.75 1.01
C PRO A 316 -24.90 18.86 1.20
N VAL A 317 -23.64 18.47 1.40
CA VAL A 317 -22.52 19.40 1.63
C VAL A 317 -21.56 19.46 0.46
N GLN A 318 -20.87 20.60 0.30
CA GLN A 318 -19.84 20.80 -0.72
C GLN A 318 -18.64 19.91 -0.43
N PRO A 319 -18.25 19.02 -1.36
CA PRO A 319 -17.15 18.08 -1.15
C PRO A 319 -15.84 18.75 -0.71
N THR A 320 -15.53 19.90 -1.29
CA THR A 320 -14.26 20.61 -1.11
C THR A 320 -14.14 21.29 0.24
N THR A 321 -15.21 21.35 1.02
CA THR A 321 -15.17 21.84 2.39
C THR A 321 -14.87 20.74 3.39
N LEU A 322 -15.11 19.47 3.04
CA LEU A 322 -14.81 18.31 3.90
C LEU A 322 -13.35 17.86 3.78
N GLY A 323 -12.86 17.64 2.57
CA GLY A 323 -11.51 17.12 2.36
C GLY A 323 -11.19 16.93 0.89
N SER A 324 -9.98 16.42 0.63
CA SER A 324 -9.55 16.14 -0.73
C SER A 324 -10.14 14.82 -1.25
N PHE A 325 -10.50 14.79 -2.52
CA PHE A 325 -10.78 13.52 -3.20
C PHE A 325 -9.52 12.65 -3.27
N PRO A 326 -9.67 11.32 -3.43
CA PRO A 326 -8.53 10.44 -3.69
C PRO A 326 -7.81 10.83 -4.98
N THR A 327 -6.55 11.27 -4.85
CA THR A 327 -5.68 11.56 -6.00
C THR A 327 -4.29 10.93 -5.78
N VAL A 328 -3.41 11.07 -6.77
CA VAL A 328 -1.99 10.70 -6.62
C VAL A 328 -1.23 11.62 -5.68
N VAL A 329 -1.74 12.84 -5.46
CA VAL A 329 -1.23 13.77 -4.46
C VAL A 329 -1.85 13.37 -3.13
N PRO A 330 -1.05 13.01 -2.12
CA PRO A 330 -1.66 12.56 -0.89
C PRO A 330 -2.40 13.72 -0.14
N PRO A 331 -3.33 13.40 0.77
CA PRO A 331 -4.26 14.37 1.33
C PRO A 331 -3.66 15.27 2.40
N VAL A 332 -4.02 16.55 2.42
CA VAL A 332 -3.70 17.45 3.53
C VAL A 332 -4.65 17.24 4.71
N VAL A 333 -4.26 17.70 5.91
CA VAL A 333 -5.20 17.74 7.03
C VAL A 333 -6.36 18.66 6.70
N SER A 334 -7.57 18.20 6.99
CA SER A 334 -8.77 19.00 6.76
C SER A 334 -8.95 20.02 7.87
N PRO A 335 -9.34 21.27 7.54
CA PRO A 335 -9.71 22.27 8.53
C PRO A 335 -11.12 22.05 9.10
N SER A 336 -11.98 21.27 8.43
CA SER A 336 -13.39 21.08 8.81
C SER A 336 -13.63 19.88 9.69
N VAL A 337 -12.97 18.75 9.41
CA VAL A 337 -13.02 17.55 10.26
C VAL A 337 -11.61 17.14 10.61
N ALA A 338 -11.29 17.17 11.90
CA ALA A 338 -10.01 16.72 12.43
C ALA A 338 -10.14 15.28 12.96
N LEU A 339 -9.31 14.40 12.44
CA LEU A 339 -9.08 13.06 12.99
C LEU A 339 -7.81 13.13 13.83
N THR A 340 -7.89 12.93 15.14
CA THR A 340 -6.73 13.02 16.03
C THR A 340 -6.60 11.81 16.92
N PHE A 341 -5.36 11.43 17.24
CA PHE A 341 -5.05 10.41 18.23
C PHE A 341 -3.81 10.80 19.03
N GLY A 342 -3.59 10.13 20.17
CA GLY A 342 -2.46 10.38 21.06
C GLY A 342 -2.83 11.26 22.26
N PRO A 343 -1.89 11.43 23.22
CA PRO A 343 -2.12 12.18 24.43
C PRO A 343 -2.29 13.67 24.12
N ALA A 344 -2.99 14.41 24.99
CA ALA A 344 -3.39 15.81 24.75
C ALA A 344 -2.23 16.77 24.43
N ASN A 345 -1.00 16.46 24.85
CA ASN A 345 0.20 17.26 24.60
C ASN A 345 1.01 16.82 23.36
N GLN A 346 0.64 15.70 22.71
CA GLN A 346 1.32 15.13 21.54
C GLN A 346 0.32 14.51 20.55
N GLN A 347 -0.80 15.21 20.28
CA GLN A 347 -1.80 14.72 19.35
C GLN A 347 -1.29 14.76 17.91
N THR A 348 -1.52 13.66 17.19
CA THR A 348 -1.27 13.57 15.75
C THR A 348 -2.59 13.75 15.01
N GLN A 349 -2.62 14.68 14.05
CA GLN A 349 -3.74 14.85 13.16
C GLN A 349 -3.55 13.98 11.92
N VAL A 350 -4.53 13.13 11.61
CA VAL A 350 -4.49 12.17 10.51
C VAL A 350 -5.11 12.80 9.27
N PRO A 351 -4.35 13.01 8.18
CA PRO A 351 -4.93 13.41 6.91
C PRO A 351 -5.78 12.28 6.32
N TYR A 352 -6.77 12.63 5.51
CA TYR A 352 -7.66 11.65 4.88
C TYR A 352 -8.13 12.15 3.51
N THR A 353 -8.50 11.19 2.67
CA THR A 353 -9.30 11.48 1.48
C THR A 353 -10.77 11.20 1.78
N CYS A 354 -11.70 11.80 1.05
CA CYS A 354 -13.12 11.54 1.27
C CYS A 354 -13.86 11.28 -0.04
N LEU A 355 -14.84 10.36 0.01
CA LEU A 355 -15.80 10.14 -1.06
C LEU A 355 -17.21 10.02 -0.47
N PRO A 356 -18.25 10.44 -1.21
CA PRO A 356 -19.61 10.17 -0.79
C PRO A 356 -19.94 8.69 -1.02
N LEU A 357 -20.85 8.12 -0.22
CA LEU A 357 -21.31 6.73 -0.41
C LEU A 357 -21.94 6.52 -1.80
N SER A 358 -22.53 7.57 -2.36
CA SER A 358 -23.10 7.61 -3.71
C SER A 358 -22.96 9.01 -4.27
N VAL A 359 -22.72 9.14 -5.58
CA VAL A 359 -22.77 10.44 -6.27
C VAL A 359 -24.15 11.09 -6.27
N TYR A 360 -25.18 10.36 -5.83
CA TYR A 360 -26.55 10.85 -5.62
C TYR A 360 -26.90 11.02 -4.15
N ASP A 361 -25.94 10.84 -3.23
CA ASP A 361 -26.13 11.02 -1.80
C ASP A 361 -24.89 11.72 -1.22
N LEU A 362 -24.93 13.05 -1.25
CA LEU A 362 -23.88 13.91 -0.70
C LEU A 362 -24.13 14.28 0.78
N THR A 363 -25.05 13.58 1.44
CA THR A 363 -25.30 13.70 2.90
C THR A 363 -24.42 12.74 3.71
N LYS A 364 -23.83 11.73 3.07
CA LYS A 364 -23.03 10.69 3.72
C LYS A 364 -21.65 10.57 3.08
N TRP A 365 -20.62 10.76 3.89
CA TRP A 365 -19.23 10.83 3.46
C TRP A 365 -18.37 9.83 4.20
N GLU A 366 -17.61 9.04 3.45
CA GLU A 366 -16.61 8.14 3.99
C GLU A 366 -15.24 8.82 3.93
N LEU A 367 -14.61 8.95 5.09
CA LEU A 367 -13.27 9.47 5.28
C LEU A 367 -12.29 8.29 5.33
N TYR A 368 -11.31 8.29 4.45
CA TYR A 368 -10.26 7.26 4.36
C TYR A 368 -8.94 7.83 4.90
N PRO A 369 -8.55 7.48 6.14
CA PRO A 369 -7.29 7.90 6.72
C PRO A 369 -6.09 7.54 5.83
N SER A 370 -5.08 8.42 5.78
CA SER A 370 -3.87 8.19 4.97
C SER A 370 -2.95 7.10 5.56
N PHE A 371 -3.11 6.79 6.84
CA PHE A 371 -2.49 5.68 7.54
C PHE A 371 -3.43 5.18 8.66
N GLY A 372 -3.28 3.92 9.05
CA GLY A 372 -4.10 3.33 10.11
C GLY A 372 -3.86 4.00 11.46
N PHE A 373 -4.90 4.02 12.29
CA PHE A 373 -4.80 4.44 13.67
C PHE A 373 -3.91 3.44 14.46
N PRO A 374 -3.28 3.85 15.56
CA PRO A 374 -2.61 2.89 16.43
C PRO A 374 -3.64 1.92 17.04
N GLY A 375 -3.31 0.64 17.10
CA GLY A 375 -4.11 -0.35 17.82
C GLY A 375 -4.07 -0.18 19.33
N ASN A 376 -4.97 -0.87 20.04
CA ASN A 376 -4.86 -1.01 21.49
C ASN A 376 -3.53 -1.71 21.80
N GLY A 377 -2.67 -1.04 22.56
CA GLY A 377 -1.47 -1.67 23.10
C GLY A 377 -1.85 -2.75 24.13
N PRO A 378 -0.89 -3.54 24.61
CA PRO A 378 -1.15 -4.53 25.66
C PRO A 378 -1.79 -3.86 26.89
N ALA A 379 -2.87 -4.43 27.42
CA ALA A 379 -3.64 -3.86 28.53
C ALA A 379 -2.83 -3.62 29.82
N THR A 380 -1.67 -4.26 29.95
CA THR A 380 -0.75 -4.14 31.09
C THR A 380 0.17 -2.92 31.01
N GLN A 381 0.22 -2.22 29.87
CA GLN A 381 1.11 -1.08 29.67
C GLN A 381 0.32 0.24 29.58
N ASN A 382 0.69 1.20 30.43
CA ASN A 382 0.09 2.53 30.45
C ASN A 382 0.63 3.38 29.29
N CYS A 383 0.26 3.01 28.07
CA CYS A 383 0.77 3.64 26.86
C CYS A 383 0.28 5.08 26.61
N GLY A 384 -0.57 5.64 27.48
CA GLY A 384 -1.38 6.81 27.13
C GLY A 384 -2.48 6.44 26.13
N THR A 385 -3.49 7.30 25.96
CA THR A 385 -4.63 7.04 25.07
C THR A 385 -4.25 7.25 23.60
N PHE A 386 -3.32 6.45 23.06
CA PHE A 386 -3.04 6.46 21.61
C PHE A 386 -4.13 5.75 20.83
N ASN A 387 -4.72 4.70 21.39
CA ASN A 387 -5.83 3.93 20.79
C ASN A 387 -7.16 4.70 20.77
N THR A 388 -7.24 5.89 21.37
CA THR A 388 -8.43 6.72 21.32
C THR A 388 -8.32 7.65 20.12
N VAL A 389 -9.25 7.52 19.19
CA VAL A 389 -9.38 8.38 18.02
C VAL A 389 -10.51 9.35 18.27
N ALA A 390 -10.19 10.64 18.27
CA ALA A 390 -11.17 11.71 18.34
C ALA A 390 -11.48 12.22 16.92
N VAL A 391 -12.78 12.37 16.64
CA VAL A 391 -13.32 12.95 15.41
C VAL A 391 -13.97 14.27 15.80
N THR A 392 -13.38 15.38 15.38
CA THR A 392 -13.84 16.74 15.74
C THR A 392 -14.26 17.51 14.50
N PHE A 393 -15.46 18.08 14.53
CA PHE A 393 -16.03 18.93 13.49
C PHE A 393 -15.90 20.40 13.89
N ALA A 394 -15.27 21.19 13.04
CA ALA A 394 -15.05 22.62 13.27
C ALA A 394 -16.27 23.44 12.81
N PRO A 395 -16.71 24.45 13.58
CA PRO A 395 -17.74 25.38 13.15
C PRO A 395 -17.24 26.29 12.02
N VAL A 396 -18.14 26.76 11.16
CA VAL A 396 -17.86 27.72 10.08
C VAL A 396 -16.82 27.22 9.07
N GLN A 397 -16.83 25.93 8.76
CA GLN A 397 -15.90 25.31 7.80
C GLN A 397 -16.61 24.50 6.71
N ILE A 398 -17.75 23.90 7.03
CA ILE A 398 -18.53 23.04 6.12
C ILE A 398 -19.60 23.90 5.47
N THR A 399 -19.71 23.83 4.13
CA THR A 399 -20.74 24.58 3.40
C THR A 399 -21.68 23.68 2.63
N ASP A 400 -22.92 24.12 2.45
CA ASP A 400 -23.93 23.51 1.60
C ASP A 400 -23.81 24.02 0.14
N PHE A 401 -24.80 23.72 -0.69
CA PHE A 401 -24.82 24.19 -2.08
C PHE A 401 -25.21 25.66 -2.24
N ALA A 402 -25.92 26.25 -1.28
CA ALA A 402 -26.32 27.65 -1.28
C ALA A 402 -25.21 28.61 -0.76
N GLY A 403 -24.19 28.07 -0.09
CA GLY A 403 -23.09 28.81 0.51
C GLY A 403 -23.29 29.15 2.00
N ASN A 404 -24.25 28.51 2.68
CA ASN A 404 -24.40 28.61 4.12
C ASN A 404 -23.31 27.77 4.81
N PHE A 405 -22.95 28.15 6.04
CA PHE A 405 -21.93 27.48 6.83
C PHE A 405 -22.53 26.78 8.04
N ASN A 406 -21.94 25.65 8.44
CA ASN A 406 -22.23 25.03 9.72
C ASN A 406 -21.95 26.00 10.88
N GLN A 407 -22.83 26.04 11.87
CA GLN A 407 -22.72 26.95 13.01
C GLN A 407 -22.14 26.25 14.23
N THR A 408 -22.42 24.95 14.39
CA THR A 408 -22.00 24.20 15.57
C THR A 408 -20.72 23.39 15.31
N GLY A 409 -19.92 23.25 16.36
CA GLY A 409 -18.86 22.26 16.42
C GLY A 409 -19.36 21.03 17.16
N ALA A 410 -18.87 19.85 16.78
CA ALA A 410 -19.24 18.60 17.41
C ALA A 410 -18.03 17.67 17.54
N ALA A 411 -18.03 16.77 18.51
CA ALA A 411 -16.94 15.83 18.69
C ALA A 411 -17.47 14.46 19.12
N THR A 412 -16.80 13.42 18.64
CA THR A 412 -17.03 12.03 19.05
C THR A 412 -15.67 11.33 19.16
N GLN A 413 -15.64 10.18 19.81
CA GLN A 413 -14.44 9.37 19.94
C GLN A 413 -14.78 7.89 19.99
N PHE A 414 -13.87 7.07 19.47
CA PHE A 414 -13.92 5.62 19.57
C PHE A 414 -12.55 5.09 20.00
N THR A 415 -12.50 3.86 20.49
CA THR A 415 -11.24 3.18 20.79
C THR A 415 -10.98 2.07 19.79
N THR A 416 -9.75 2.03 19.28
CA THR A 416 -9.30 0.96 18.39
C THR A 416 -9.05 -0.33 19.17
N GLY A 417 -9.17 -1.45 18.48
CA GLY A 417 -8.97 -2.80 18.97
C GLY A 417 -7.57 -3.34 18.79
N GLU A 418 -7.42 -4.64 19.01
CA GLU A 418 -6.22 -5.36 18.59
C GLU A 418 -6.17 -5.40 17.06
N GLY A 419 -5.32 -4.57 16.47
CA GLY A 419 -5.06 -4.56 15.03
C GLY A 419 -3.56 -4.63 14.74
N PRO A 420 -3.15 -4.54 13.46
CA PRO A 420 -1.74 -4.39 13.13
C PRO A 420 -1.22 -3.14 13.84
N GLY A 421 -0.27 -3.34 14.75
CA GLY A 421 0.33 -2.24 15.47
C GLY A 421 1.10 -1.33 14.53
N LEU A 422 1.48 -0.14 15.01
CA LEU A 422 2.49 0.63 14.30
C LEU A 422 3.78 -0.19 14.25
N VAL A 423 4.44 -0.17 13.10
CA VAL A 423 5.69 -0.91 12.89
C VAL A 423 6.85 0.08 12.82
N ASN A 424 7.93 -0.21 13.54
CA ASN A 424 9.22 0.44 13.39
C ASN A 424 10.32 -0.62 13.26
N ALA A 425 10.46 -1.22 12.08
CA ALA A 425 11.39 -2.32 11.86
C ALA A 425 12.80 -1.86 11.47
N PRO A 426 13.87 -2.51 11.97
CA PRO A 426 15.23 -2.20 11.52
C PRO A 426 15.32 -2.37 10.00
N VAL A 427 16.25 -1.64 9.40
CA VAL A 427 16.48 -1.70 7.95
C VAL A 427 17.87 -2.22 7.63
N VAL A 428 18.10 -2.58 6.37
CA VAL A 428 19.37 -3.14 5.92
C VAL A 428 20.55 -2.23 6.25
N PRO A 429 21.70 -2.80 6.65
CA PRO A 429 22.04 -4.23 6.62
C PRO A 429 21.61 -5.02 7.87
N ASP A 430 20.94 -4.40 8.84
CA ASP A 430 20.71 -4.98 10.18
C ASP A 430 19.49 -5.91 10.26
N VAL A 431 19.05 -6.46 9.13
CA VAL A 431 17.78 -7.20 9.03
C VAL A 431 17.84 -8.34 8.04
N VAL A 432 17.15 -9.43 8.40
CA VAL A 432 16.65 -10.42 7.44
C VAL A 432 15.12 -10.36 7.42
N TYR A 433 14.54 -10.12 6.23
CA TYR A 433 13.09 -10.15 6.02
C TYR A 433 12.61 -11.58 5.81
N VAL A 434 11.47 -11.94 6.40
CA VAL A 434 10.95 -13.32 6.39
C VAL A 434 9.53 -13.34 5.87
N GLY A 435 9.32 -13.95 4.71
CA GLY A 435 8.01 -14.26 4.17
C GLY A 435 7.45 -15.53 4.80
N ARG A 436 6.34 -15.38 5.52
CA ARG A 436 5.64 -16.44 6.23
C ARG A 436 4.40 -16.88 5.46
N VAL A 437 4.21 -18.18 5.36
CA VAL A 437 3.02 -18.81 4.75
C VAL A 437 2.24 -19.62 5.78
N GLY A 438 0.97 -19.93 5.49
CA GLY A 438 0.12 -20.73 6.38
C GLY A 438 -1.28 -20.14 6.48
N ALA A 439 -1.94 -20.34 7.62
CA ALA A 439 -3.28 -19.82 7.88
C ALA A 439 -3.33 -18.28 7.85
N THR A 440 -2.27 -17.63 8.34
CA THR A 440 -2.10 -16.17 8.32
C THR A 440 -0.77 -15.85 7.63
N PRO A 441 -0.74 -15.70 6.29
CA PRO A 441 0.48 -15.35 5.57
C PRO A 441 0.91 -13.93 5.93
N GLY A 442 2.21 -13.64 5.88
CA GLY A 442 2.69 -12.33 6.28
C GLY A 442 4.19 -12.13 6.18
N VAL A 443 4.67 -10.96 6.60
CA VAL A 443 6.09 -10.64 6.66
C VAL A 443 6.50 -10.39 8.12
N SER A 444 7.58 -11.04 8.53
CA SER A 444 8.28 -10.80 9.80
C SER A 444 9.70 -10.29 9.51
N VAL A 445 10.32 -9.70 10.53
CA VAL A 445 11.67 -9.11 10.43
C VAL A 445 12.53 -9.66 11.54
N VAL A 446 13.69 -10.21 11.20
CA VAL A 446 14.74 -10.58 12.15
C VAL A 446 15.65 -9.38 12.34
N ASP A 447 15.83 -8.92 13.58
CA ASP A 447 16.77 -7.86 13.93
C ASP A 447 18.16 -8.45 14.20
N LEU A 448 19.21 -7.95 13.53
CA LEU A 448 20.57 -8.47 13.65
C LEU A 448 21.46 -7.68 14.64
N ASN A 449 21.09 -6.44 14.96
CA ASN A 449 21.88 -5.60 15.88
C ASN A 449 21.21 -5.46 17.25
N GLY A 450 19.88 -5.40 17.30
CA GLY A 450 19.13 -5.49 18.54
C GLY A 450 19.14 -4.24 19.43
N TYR A 451 19.77 -3.14 19.01
CA TYR A 451 19.99 -1.96 19.86
C TYR A 451 19.18 -0.73 19.42
N GLY A 452 18.26 -0.87 18.47
CA GLY A 452 17.36 0.18 18.02
C GLY A 452 15.99 0.18 18.68
N GLN A 453 15.24 1.26 18.45
CA GLN A 453 13.86 1.33 18.88
C GLN A 453 12.99 0.57 17.87
N SER A 454 12.31 -0.50 18.24
CA SER A 454 11.53 -1.29 17.27
C SER A 454 10.15 -1.69 17.76
N THR A 455 9.31 -0.69 18.08
CA THR A 455 7.91 -0.84 18.51
C THR A 455 7.65 -2.07 19.41
N GLY A 456 8.60 -2.36 20.30
CA GLY A 456 8.68 -3.62 21.03
C GLY A 456 8.16 -3.50 22.45
N ASP A 457 8.48 -4.46 23.31
CA ASP A 457 8.17 -4.35 24.73
C ASP A 457 9.10 -3.31 25.38
N PRO A 458 8.60 -2.17 25.90
CA PRO A 458 9.43 -1.13 26.51
C PRO A 458 10.01 -1.51 27.86
N GLN A 459 9.59 -2.61 28.50
CA GLN A 459 10.10 -2.98 29.82
C GLN A 459 11.63 -3.13 29.80
N PHE A 460 12.31 -2.59 30.81
CA PHE A 460 13.74 -2.76 31.02
C PHE A 460 14.15 -2.52 32.48
N ASP A 461 15.36 -2.96 32.86
CA ASP A 461 15.96 -2.71 34.17
C ASP A 461 16.82 -1.45 34.17
N PHE A 462 16.39 -0.42 34.90
CA PHE A 462 17.11 0.86 35.04
C PHE A 462 18.44 0.75 35.80
N SER A 463 18.70 -0.35 36.50
CA SER A 463 19.99 -0.58 37.14
C SER A 463 21.07 -1.05 36.15
N TYR A 464 20.66 -1.50 34.96
CA TYR A 464 21.54 -2.11 33.94
C TYR A 464 22.31 -3.33 34.46
N GLN A 465 21.74 -4.04 35.45
CA GLN A 465 22.36 -5.21 36.07
C GLN A 465 21.70 -6.53 35.66
N THR A 466 20.41 -6.51 35.35
CA THR A 466 19.67 -7.70 34.91
C THR A 466 19.11 -7.51 33.50
N PHE A 467 19.05 -8.62 32.75
CA PHE A 467 18.56 -8.62 31.37
C PHE A 467 17.52 -9.71 31.20
N PRO A 468 16.25 -9.50 31.57
CA PRO A 468 15.20 -10.48 31.36
C PRO A 468 14.93 -10.75 29.87
N LYS A 469 14.56 -11.99 29.52
CA LYS A 469 14.17 -12.37 28.16
C LYS A 469 12.93 -11.60 27.71
N GLY A 470 12.95 -11.07 26.48
CA GLY A 470 11.83 -10.37 25.85
C GLY A 470 11.75 -8.87 26.13
N TRP A 471 12.47 -8.37 27.12
CA TRP A 471 12.53 -6.94 27.47
C TRP A 471 13.37 -6.13 26.47
N SER A 472 13.14 -4.83 26.43
CA SER A 472 13.81 -3.88 25.54
C SER A 472 15.33 -3.90 25.71
N ASN A 473 16.05 -4.07 24.61
CA ASN A 473 17.50 -3.94 24.49
C ASN A 473 17.98 -2.55 24.08
N PHE A 474 17.10 -1.71 23.57
CA PHE A 474 17.42 -0.31 23.25
C PHE A 474 18.08 0.45 24.42
N PRO A 475 17.58 0.39 25.69
CA PRO A 475 18.19 1.05 26.84
C PRO A 475 19.63 0.63 27.11
N ASN A 476 19.97 -0.62 26.75
CA ASN A 476 21.27 -1.22 27.05
C ASN A 476 22.34 -0.92 26.00
N ASN A 477 22.03 -0.09 25.02
CA ASN A 477 23.02 0.42 24.09
C ASN A 477 24.03 1.31 24.86
N PRO A 478 25.33 1.00 24.85
CA PRO A 478 26.34 1.76 25.58
C PRO A 478 26.40 3.23 25.16
N ASN A 479 26.13 3.55 23.88
CA ASN A 479 26.07 4.94 23.41
C ASN A 479 24.92 5.70 24.05
N LEU A 480 23.76 5.06 24.22
CA LEU A 480 22.61 5.66 24.86
C LEU A 480 22.89 5.92 26.35
N ILE A 481 23.50 4.95 27.03
CA ILE A 481 23.85 5.06 28.46
C ILE A 481 24.85 6.20 28.70
N GLN A 482 25.93 6.25 27.91
CA GLN A 482 27.01 7.20 28.15
C GLN A 482 26.72 8.59 27.58
N TYR A 483 26.09 8.67 26.40
CA TYR A 483 25.96 9.92 25.65
C TYR A 483 24.51 10.38 25.43
N GLY A 484 23.49 9.57 25.74
CA GLY A 484 22.07 9.82 25.44
C GLY A 484 21.60 11.26 25.65
N PRO A 485 21.79 11.86 26.85
CA PRO A 485 21.38 13.25 27.12
C PRO A 485 22.17 14.33 26.37
N THR A 486 23.38 14.01 25.91
CA THR A 486 24.28 14.94 25.20
C THR A 486 24.20 14.84 23.67
N MET A 487 23.55 13.79 23.16
CA MET A 487 23.26 13.61 21.75
C MET A 487 22.19 14.59 21.25
N TYR A 488 22.17 14.86 19.95
CA TYR A 488 21.19 15.76 19.34
C TYR A 488 20.44 15.11 18.18
N PRO A 489 19.12 14.88 18.30
CA PRO A 489 18.29 15.07 19.49
C PRO A 489 18.71 14.14 20.66
N PRO A 490 18.39 14.46 21.93
CA PRO A 490 18.68 13.56 23.04
C PRO A 490 17.89 12.25 22.91
N LEU A 491 18.50 11.12 23.25
CA LEU A 491 17.82 9.83 23.28
C LEU A 491 17.58 9.38 24.71
N PHE A 492 16.40 8.83 24.95
CA PHE A 492 16.00 8.22 26.22
C PHE A 492 15.24 6.92 25.96
N PRO A 493 15.35 5.93 26.86
CA PRO A 493 14.47 4.78 26.88
C PRO A 493 12.99 5.17 26.87
N GLY A 494 12.21 4.51 26.01
CA GLY A 494 10.77 4.64 26.00
C GLY A 494 10.07 3.94 27.15
N THR A 495 8.79 4.22 27.36
CA THR A 495 7.98 3.58 28.42
C THR A 495 6.68 2.93 27.91
N CYS A 496 6.44 2.96 26.61
CA CYS A 496 5.29 2.41 25.90
C CYS A 496 5.73 1.58 24.68
N THR A 497 4.85 0.74 24.14
CA THR A 497 5.14 -0.02 22.92
C THR A 497 5.40 0.84 21.69
N VAL A 498 4.90 2.09 21.62
CA VAL A 498 5.24 3.02 20.51
C VAL A 498 6.69 3.47 20.54
N ASP A 499 7.31 3.52 21.72
CA ASP A 499 8.71 3.89 21.93
C ASP A 499 9.57 2.74 22.49
N GLY A 500 9.04 1.51 22.42
CA GLY A 500 9.67 0.28 22.86
C GLY A 500 10.81 -0.17 21.95
N GLY A 501 11.83 -0.80 22.52
CA GLY A 501 13.03 -1.22 21.80
C GLY A 501 12.97 -2.66 21.31
N SER A 502 13.94 -3.01 20.47
CA SER A 502 14.19 -4.39 20.08
C SER A 502 14.43 -5.28 21.29
N SER A 503 13.99 -6.54 21.26
CA SER A 503 14.29 -7.51 22.31
C SER A 503 15.74 -8.04 22.25
N GLY A 504 16.52 -7.65 21.24
CA GLY A 504 17.91 -8.06 21.05
C GLY A 504 18.19 -8.62 19.65
N ALA A 505 19.46 -8.89 19.36
CA ALA A 505 19.86 -9.49 18.09
C ALA A 505 19.29 -10.91 17.94
N PHE A 506 19.05 -11.32 16.69
CA PHE A 506 18.43 -12.59 16.29
C PHE A 506 17.01 -12.81 16.85
N THR A 507 16.31 -11.73 17.20
CA THR A 507 14.89 -11.78 17.61
C THR A 507 13.99 -11.24 16.51
N LEU A 508 12.71 -11.67 16.52
CA LEU A 508 11.71 -11.09 15.63
C LEU A 508 11.27 -9.71 16.16
N THR A 509 11.32 -8.71 15.30
CA THR A 509 10.75 -7.38 15.57
C THR A 509 9.25 -7.48 15.78
N ARG A 510 8.73 -6.61 16.67
CA ARG A 510 7.31 -6.55 17.00
C ARG A 510 6.68 -5.22 16.61
N ASP A 511 5.38 -5.26 16.35
CA ASP A 511 4.53 -4.08 16.23
C ASP A 511 4.10 -3.57 17.62
N THR A 512 3.44 -2.41 17.70
CA THR A 512 2.97 -1.85 18.98
C THR A 512 1.97 -2.70 19.74
N SER A 513 1.42 -3.75 19.11
CA SER A 513 0.56 -4.76 19.73
C SER A 513 1.34 -6.02 20.14
N LEU A 514 2.67 -5.95 20.11
CA LEU A 514 3.63 -7.01 20.41
C LEU A 514 3.51 -8.24 19.48
N ASN A 515 3.00 -8.05 18.26
CA ASN A 515 2.90 -9.10 17.26
C ASN A 515 4.15 -9.10 16.35
N ASP A 516 4.70 -10.28 16.07
CA ASP A 516 5.88 -10.45 15.21
C ASP A 516 5.54 -10.55 13.70
N LEU A 517 4.25 -10.65 13.36
CA LEU A 517 3.75 -10.64 11.99
C LEU A 517 3.35 -9.21 11.60
N LEU A 518 4.33 -8.47 11.05
CA LEU A 518 4.28 -7.03 10.81
C LEU A 518 3.45 -6.63 9.59
N LEU A 519 3.34 -7.52 8.59
CA LEU A 519 2.42 -7.39 7.46
C LEU A 519 1.54 -8.63 7.40
N ARG A 520 0.22 -8.45 7.31
CA ARG A 520 -0.77 -9.54 7.34
C ARG A 520 -2.07 -9.18 6.60
N PRO A 521 -3.00 -10.13 6.36
CA PRO A 521 -4.30 -9.82 5.79
C PRO A 521 -5.05 -8.73 6.59
N PRO A 522 -5.88 -7.89 5.94
CA PRO A 522 -6.28 -7.98 4.53
C PRO A 522 -5.28 -7.33 3.54
N PHE A 523 -4.20 -6.68 4.02
CA PHE A 523 -3.26 -5.96 3.15
C PHE A 523 -2.60 -6.86 2.10
N ILE A 524 -2.41 -8.14 2.41
CA ILE A 524 -1.85 -9.16 1.53
C ILE A 524 -2.69 -10.43 1.61
N THR A 525 -2.69 -11.24 0.55
CA THR A 525 -3.39 -12.54 0.50
C THR A 525 -2.41 -13.69 0.51
N THR A 526 -1.27 -13.51 -0.14
CA THR A 526 -0.16 -14.44 -0.16
C THR A 526 1.15 -13.66 -0.10
N VAL A 527 2.21 -14.37 0.30
CA VAL A 527 3.58 -13.85 0.27
C VAL A 527 4.39 -14.75 -0.65
N GLY A 528 5.07 -14.13 -1.61
CA GLY A 528 6.06 -14.77 -2.48
C GLY A 528 7.45 -14.18 -2.27
N GLU A 529 8.28 -14.27 -3.31
CA GLU A 529 9.63 -13.70 -3.30
C GLU A 529 9.60 -12.18 -3.07
N MET A 530 10.67 -11.68 -2.43
CA MET A 530 10.84 -10.29 -2.04
C MET A 530 12.19 -9.76 -2.52
N ALA A 531 12.21 -8.52 -2.99
CA ALA A 531 13.42 -7.81 -3.33
C ALA A 531 13.39 -6.36 -2.83
N LEU A 532 14.53 -5.84 -2.38
CA LEU A 532 14.68 -4.43 -2.04
C LEU A 532 15.18 -3.63 -3.23
N GLY A 533 14.62 -2.44 -3.46
CA GLY A 533 15.09 -1.49 -4.46
C GLY A 533 15.79 -0.29 -3.84
N GLN A 534 15.58 0.89 -4.43
CA GLN A 534 16.14 2.15 -3.94
C GLN A 534 15.72 2.45 -2.50
N SER A 535 16.58 3.20 -1.81
CA SER A 535 16.25 3.73 -0.49
C SER A 535 15.12 4.74 -0.59
N LEU A 536 14.18 4.66 0.35
CA LEU A 536 13.02 5.56 0.39
C LEU A 536 13.43 7.00 0.73
N ASP A 537 14.60 7.19 1.33
CA ASP A 537 15.11 8.51 1.68
C ASP A 537 15.45 9.38 0.46
N LEU A 538 15.56 8.82 -0.75
CA LEU A 538 15.71 9.54 -2.01
C LEU A 538 14.41 10.23 -2.47
N VAL A 539 13.26 9.70 -2.07
CA VAL A 539 11.94 10.21 -2.47
C VAL A 539 11.32 10.99 -1.32
N TYR A 540 11.46 10.44 -0.12
CA TYR A 540 10.79 10.89 1.08
C TYR A 540 11.78 11.66 1.94
N HIS A 541 11.96 12.93 1.59
CA HIS A 541 12.84 13.82 2.32
C HIS A 541 12.12 14.50 3.50
N ASN A 542 12.74 14.47 4.69
CA ASN A 542 12.22 15.11 5.90
C ASN A 542 12.78 16.52 6.15
N GLY A 543 13.44 17.11 5.14
CA GLY A 543 14.00 18.46 5.18
C GLY A 543 12.94 19.56 5.36
N LYS A 544 13.30 20.69 5.97
CA LYS A 544 12.39 21.84 6.15
C LYS A 544 12.16 22.67 4.86
N ASP A 545 12.71 22.27 3.72
CA ASP A 545 12.58 23.02 2.46
C ASP A 545 11.21 22.87 1.80
N SER A 546 11.01 23.56 0.67
CA SER A 546 9.75 23.57 -0.06
C SER A 546 9.33 22.20 -0.61
N THR A 547 10.25 21.25 -0.68
CA THR A 547 10.03 19.88 -1.19
C THR A 547 9.99 18.82 -0.09
N GLY A 548 10.36 19.17 1.15
CA GLY A 548 10.33 18.27 2.31
C GLY A 548 9.13 18.47 3.23
N CYS A 549 9.30 18.24 4.53
CA CYS A 549 8.21 18.09 5.49
C CYS A 549 7.77 19.41 6.13
N ARG A 550 6.57 19.83 5.75
CA ARG A 550 6.04 21.17 6.04
C ARG A 550 5.16 21.26 7.29
N PHE A 551 4.82 20.14 7.95
CA PHE A 551 3.84 20.13 9.05
C PHE A 551 4.47 20.45 10.41
N SER A 552 5.21 19.52 11.01
CA SER A 552 5.83 19.71 12.34
C SER A 552 7.29 20.19 12.28
N GLY A 553 7.83 20.36 11.07
CA GLY A 553 9.24 20.66 10.82
C GLY A 553 10.17 19.45 10.99
N GLY A 554 11.18 19.37 10.12
CA GLY A 554 12.40 18.56 10.30
C GLY A 554 13.55 19.40 10.88
N ASN A 555 14.73 18.80 11.02
CA ASN A 555 15.90 19.56 11.46
C ASN A 555 16.18 20.70 10.45
N PHE A 556 16.43 21.91 10.94
CA PHE A 556 16.73 23.06 10.09
C PHE A 556 17.94 22.82 9.18
N CYS A 557 18.91 21.99 9.60
CA CYS A 557 20.09 21.67 8.81
C CYS A 557 19.94 20.46 7.90
N SER A 558 18.77 19.81 7.87
CA SER A 558 18.44 18.74 6.91
C SER A 558 17.98 19.25 5.53
N ILE A 559 18.39 20.46 5.13
CA ILE A 559 18.03 21.06 3.82
C ILE A 559 18.70 20.37 2.63
N ASN A 560 18.07 20.46 1.45
CA ASN A 560 18.63 19.92 0.21
C ASN A 560 20.04 20.49 -0.08
N GLY A 561 20.92 19.64 -0.60
CA GLY A 561 22.32 19.97 -0.91
C GLY A 561 23.30 19.87 0.26
N LYS A 562 22.82 19.68 1.51
CA LYS A 562 23.70 19.48 2.69
C LYS A 562 24.00 18.03 3.03
N LYS A 563 23.20 17.10 2.53
CA LYS A 563 23.52 15.67 2.61
C LYS A 563 24.62 15.35 1.58
N VAL A 564 25.79 14.97 2.04
CA VAL A 564 26.91 14.55 1.19
C VAL A 564 27.47 13.25 1.73
N ILE A 565 27.15 12.14 1.06
CA ILE A 565 27.74 10.83 1.39
C ILE A 565 29.21 10.86 1.03
N ARG A 566 30.07 10.61 2.01
CA ARG A 566 31.51 10.46 1.89
C ARG A 566 31.90 9.17 2.60
N THR A 567 32.27 8.17 1.83
CA THR A 567 32.67 6.89 2.39
C THR A 567 34.13 6.61 2.09
N SER A 568 34.82 5.90 2.98
CA SER A 568 36.17 5.36 2.77
C SER A 568 36.25 3.94 3.27
N PHE A 569 37.21 3.18 2.74
CA PHE A 569 37.50 1.82 3.21
C PHE A 569 38.11 1.86 4.62
N ASN A 570 37.40 1.33 5.62
CA ASN A 570 37.94 1.16 6.97
C ASN A 570 38.90 -0.04 7.01
N THR A 571 38.53 -1.10 6.31
CA THR A 571 39.33 -2.30 6.07
C THR A 571 39.18 -2.73 4.61
N SER A 572 39.79 -3.86 4.22
CA SER A 572 39.52 -4.46 2.92
C SER A 572 38.10 -5.02 2.77
N GLN A 573 37.33 -5.12 3.87
CA GLN A 573 36.02 -5.77 3.93
C GLN A 573 34.89 -4.83 4.36
N THR A 574 35.21 -3.63 4.85
CA THR A 574 34.22 -2.69 5.37
C THR A 574 34.47 -1.25 4.98
N ILE A 575 33.37 -0.52 4.89
CA ILE A 575 33.32 0.90 4.56
C ILE A 575 32.65 1.67 5.69
N GLY A 576 33.14 2.87 5.94
CA GLY A 576 32.54 3.82 6.89
C GLY A 576 32.84 5.27 6.51
N PRO A 577 32.54 6.21 7.41
CA PRO A 577 32.91 7.61 7.22
C PRO A 577 34.45 7.77 7.18
N PRO A 578 34.99 8.72 6.37
CA PRO A 578 36.42 8.96 6.25
C PRO A 578 37.05 9.46 7.55
N LEU A 579 38.20 8.87 7.91
CA LEU A 579 39.08 9.40 8.93
C LEU A 579 39.87 10.63 8.44
N PRO A 580 40.41 11.48 9.34
CA PRO A 580 41.29 12.59 8.96
C PRO A 580 42.39 12.16 7.97
N ASN A 581 42.49 12.88 6.84
CA ASN A 581 43.46 12.63 5.74
C ASN A 581 43.24 11.33 4.94
N GLN A 582 42.11 10.65 5.11
CA GLN A 582 41.76 9.50 4.29
C GLN A 582 41.07 9.92 2.99
N ALA A 583 41.48 9.36 1.86
CA ALA A 583 40.81 9.61 0.59
C ALA A 583 39.42 8.93 0.57
N PRO A 584 38.36 9.63 0.11
CA PRO A 584 37.04 9.04 -0.04
C PRO A 584 37.01 8.02 -1.19
N ALA A 585 36.43 6.86 -0.91
CA ALA A 585 36.05 5.83 -1.89
C ALA A 585 34.86 6.29 -2.76
N ALA A 586 33.91 7.03 -2.19
CA ALA A 586 32.82 7.66 -2.93
C ALA A 586 32.47 9.02 -2.32
N ILE A 587 32.07 9.97 -3.18
CA ILE A 587 31.45 11.24 -2.78
C ILE A 587 30.16 11.38 -3.57
N VAL A 588 29.00 11.33 -2.89
CA VAL A 588 27.68 11.41 -3.52
C VAL A 588 26.85 12.50 -2.86
N PRO A 589 26.87 13.74 -3.38
CA PRO A 589 25.97 14.80 -2.96
C PRO A 589 24.51 14.39 -3.19
N GLY A 590 23.67 14.55 -2.16
CA GLY A 590 22.27 14.13 -2.21
C GLY A 590 22.05 12.61 -2.25
N GLY A 591 23.10 11.79 -2.04
CA GLY A 591 23.01 10.34 -2.11
C GLY A 591 22.08 9.72 -1.04
N ALA A 592 21.54 8.55 -1.34
CA ALA A 592 20.82 7.70 -0.40
C ALA A 592 21.70 7.34 0.81
N ASN A 593 21.08 7.01 1.94
CA ASN A 593 21.78 6.36 3.04
C ASN A 593 22.46 5.07 2.52
N PRO A 594 23.76 4.87 2.81
CA PRO A 594 24.48 3.69 2.34
C PRO A 594 23.99 2.44 3.06
N VAL A 595 23.84 1.32 2.33
CA VAL A 595 23.51 0.00 2.90
C VAL A 595 24.69 -0.59 3.69
N SER A 596 25.90 -0.04 3.54
CA SER A 596 27.11 -0.53 4.24
C SER A 596 27.10 -0.36 5.75
N PHE A 597 26.22 0.48 6.28
CA PHE A 597 26.02 0.62 7.71
C PHE A 597 24.71 1.35 7.99
N ALA A 598 24.11 1.07 9.14
CA ALA A 598 22.95 1.80 9.61
C ALA A 598 23.34 2.95 10.55
N PRO A 599 22.65 4.11 10.50
CA PRO A 599 22.74 5.12 11.55
C PRO A 599 22.23 4.52 12.86
N HIS A 600 23.03 4.60 13.92
CA HIS A 600 22.67 3.99 15.18
C HIS A 600 22.09 5.03 16.14
N PRO A 601 21.06 4.74 16.96
CA PRO A 601 20.24 3.51 16.95
C PRO A 601 19.35 3.33 15.72
N ASN A 602 19.27 2.08 15.24
CA ASN A 602 18.49 1.67 14.06
C ASN A 602 17.41 0.62 14.44
N PRO A 603 16.11 0.90 14.23
CA PRO A 603 15.60 2.15 13.69
C PRO A 603 15.54 3.25 14.78
N PRO A 604 15.47 4.52 14.36
CA PRO A 604 15.40 5.64 15.29
C PRO A 604 14.03 5.72 15.97
N PRO A 605 13.93 6.48 17.09
CA PRO A 605 12.69 6.62 17.82
C PRO A 605 11.52 7.16 17.00
N LEU A 606 10.29 6.70 17.25
CA LEU A 606 9.08 7.35 16.77
C LEU A 606 8.83 8.68 17.50
N ARG A 607 8.32 9.66 16.78
CA ARG A 607 8.01 11.02 17.21
C ARG A 607 6.56 11.35 16.87
N PHE A 608 5.86 11.96 17.83
CA PHE A 608 4.47 12.40 17.69
C PHE A 608 4.32 13.86 18.16
N PRO A 609 3.71 14.77 17.37
CA PRO A 609 3.34 14.57 15.96
C PRO A 609 4.56 14.23 15.09
N PRO A 610 4.37 13.47 14.00
CA PRO A 610 5.47 13.01 13.16
C PRO A 610 6.17 14.17 12.46
N LEU A 611 7.43 13.98 12.05
CA LEU A 611 8.18 14.96 11.26
C LEU A 611 7.42 15.28 9.97
N CYS A 612 6.84 14.25 9.36
CA CYS A 612 6.08 14.33 8.12
C CYS A 612 4.78 13.54 8.27
N LEU A 613 3.66 14.16 7.90
CA LEU A 613 2.39 13.45 7.75
C LEU A 613 2.26 12.78 6.38
N GLN A 614 3.03 13.27 5.39
CA GLN A 614 2.87 12.86 4.01
C GLN A 614 4.19 12.91 3.22
N PRO A 615 4.79 11.74 2.94
CA PRO A 615 4.43 10.44 3.54
C PRO A 615 4.59 10.47 5.06
N PHE A 616 3.98 9.52 5.77
CA PHE A 616 4.16 9.40 7.21
C PHE A 616 5.62 9.04 7.53
N ILE A 617 6.39 10.02 8.01
CA ILE A 617 7.75 9.84 8.51
C ILE A 617 7.71 10.17 9.99
N GLY A 618 7.41 9.14 10.78
CA GLY A 618 7.27 9.24 12.22
C GLY A 618 8.59 9.11 12.98
N GLY A 619 9.64 8.53 12.41
CA GLY A 619 10.91 8.39 13.14
C GLY A 619 11.63 9.74 13.33
N GLU A 620 12.50 9.79 14.32
CA GLU A 620 13.35 10.90 14.67
C GLU A 620 14.64 10.86 13.84
N GLU A 621 15.28 12.01 13.63
CA GLU A 621 16.57 12.01 12.97
C GLU A 621 17.62 11.32 13.85
N PRO A 622 18.50 10.46 13.28
CA PRO A 622 19.58 9.85 13.99
C PRO A 622 20.42 10.93 14.63
N THR A 623 20.88 10.64 15.83
CA THR A 623 21.54 11.65 16.60
C THR A 623 22.88 12.06 16.00
N SER A 624 23.13 13.36 16.04
CA SER A 624 24.39 13.97 15.66
C SER A 624 25.17 14.41 16.89
N ILE A 625 26.47 14.59 16.68
CA ILE A 625 27.46 14.98 17.68
C ILE A 625 28.01 16.35 17.30
N PHE A 626 28.01 17.30 18.24
CA PHE A 626 28.42 18.67 17.94
C PHE A 626 29.94 18.76 17.76
N THR A 627 30.42 18.99 16.53
CA THR A 627 31.82 19.32 16.25
C THR A 627 31.93 20.82 15.99
N ALA A 628 32.61 21.57 16.87
CA ALA A 628 32.78 23.03 16.73
C ALA A 628 33.62 23.46 15.49
N THR A 629 33.99 22.53 14.62
CA THR A 629 34.73 22.70 13.37
C THR A 629 33.99 21.93 12.27
N PRO A 630 33.88 22.44 11.02
CA PRO A 630 33.34 21.67 9.91
C PRO A 630 34.06 20.31 9.84
N PRO A 631 33.35 19.18 9.63
CA PRO A 631 33.98 17.88 9.63
C PRO A 631 34.89 17.75 8.40
N GLY A 632 36.16 18.15 8.59
CA GLY A 632 37.28 17.64 7.80
C GLY A 632 37.76 16.28 8.31
N ALA A 633 37.16 15.76 9.39
CA ALA A 633 37.56 14.53 10.06
C ALA A 633 36.51 14.15 11.12
N GLY A 634 35.99 12.92 11.06
CA GLY A 634 34.81 12.45 11.77
C GLY A 634 34.85 12.40 13.31
N LEU A 635 33.64 12.20 13.84
CA LEU A 635 33.29 11.65 15.15
C LEU A 635 33.67 12.48 16.40
N GLY A 636 32.85 13.50 16.71
CA GLY A 636 32.84 14.25 17.98
C GLY A 636 32.50 13.47 19.26
N PHE A 637 32.20 12.17 19.18
CA PHE A 637 32.21 11.18 20.28
C PHE A 637 32.64 9.83 19.71
N ALA A 638 33.37 9.03 20.49
CA ALA A 638 33.72 7.66 20.09
C ALA A 638 32.45 6.79 20.16
N ASN A 639 32.07 6.15 19.05
CA ASN A 639 31.00 5.15 19.11
C ASN A 639 31.48 3.93 19.93
N LEU A 640 30.71 3.57 20.95
CA LEU A 640 31.00 2.51 21.91
C LEU A 640 30.53 1.12 21.46
N LEU A 641 29.70 1.05 20.42
CA LEU A 641 29.32 -0.21 19.79
C LEU A 641 30.45 -0.68 18.89
N VAL A 642 31.14 -1.71 19.34
CA VAL A 642 32.25 -2.37 18.63
C VAL A 642 31.87 -3.84 18.38
N PRO A 643 32.59 -4.55 17.50
CA PRO A 643 32.43 -5.99 17.33
C PRO A 643 32.49 -6.73 18.68
N GLY A 644 31.56 -7.65 18.92
CA GLY A 644 31.48 -8.39 20.17
C GLY A 644 30.37 -9.44 20.16
N ASN A 645 29.96 -9.89 21.34
CA ASN A 645 28.81 -10.78 21.47
C ASN A 645 27.53 -9.92 21.54
N PRO A 646 26.62 -10.00 20.54
CA PRO A 646 25.38 -9.24 20.53
C PRO A 646 24.29 -9.86 21.40
N LEU A 647 24.46 -11.14 21.81
CA LEU A 647 23.47 -11.85 22.59
C LEU A 647 23.56 -11.48 24.06
N ARG A 648 22.38 -11.37 24.68
CA ARG A 648 22.24 -11.26 26.12
C ARG A 648 22.34 -12.63 26.77
N GLN A 649 22.83 -12.64 28.00
CA GLN A 649 22.69 -13.77 28.90
C GLN A 649 22.12 -13.25 30.22
N PHE A 650 21.57 -14.14 31.05
CA PHE A 650 20.87 -13.74 32.28
C PHE A 650 21.71 -12.83 33.19
N ASP A 651 23.02 -13.08 33.26
CA ASP A 651 24.00 -12.40 34.13
C ASP A 651 25.05 -11.58 33.37
N LEU A 652 25.05 -11.57 32.04
CA LEU A 652 26.05 -10.89 31.22
C LEU A 652 25.41 -9.93 30.20
N PRO A 653 25.83 -8.65 30.17
CA PRO A 653 25.40 -7.74 29.14
C PRO A 653 25.98 -8.16 27.78
N PRO A 654 25.30 -7.79 26.68
CA PRO A 654 25.92 -7.79 25.36
C PRO A 654 27.23 -7.01 25.37
N THR A 655 28.25 -7.50 24.68
CA THR A 655 29.58 -6.87 24.62
C THR A 655 29.83 -6.12 23.32
N GLY A 656 28.91 -6.18 22.35
CA GLY A 656 29.07 -5.51 21.06
C GLY A 656 27.99 -5.88 20.06
N ILE A 657 28.27 -5.62 18.79
CA ILE A 657 27.40 -5.96 17.65
C ILE A 657 27.83 -7.29 17.00
N ALA A 658 26.91 -7.89 16.22
CA ALA A 658 27.14 -9.15 15.52
C ALA A 658 28.19 -9.07 14.40
N ALA A 659 28.41 -7.86 13.87
CA ALA A 659 29.34 -7.60 12.78
C ALA A 659 30.81 -7.77 13.22
N GLN A 660 31.67 -8.29 12.33
CA GLN A 660 33.12 -8.39 12.54
C GLN A 660 33.82 -7.03 12.71
N PHE A 661 33.24 -5.96 12.18
CA PHE A 661 33.79 -4.61 12.25
C PHE A 661 32.73 -3.59 12.69
N GLN A 662 33.17 -2.44 13.20
CA GLN A 662 32.27 -1.37 13.58
C GLN A 662 31.60 -0.76 12.34
N ASN A 663 30.28 -0.95 12.24
CA ASN A 663 29.42 -0.46 11.17
C ASN A 663 28.24 0.37 11.75
N ALA A 664 28.41 0.96 12.92
CA ALA A 664 27.43 1.85 13.55
C ALA A 664 28.06 3.24 13.61
N PHE A 665 27.36 4.29 13.18
CA PHE A 665 27.90 5.67 13.18
C PHE A 665 26.83 6.72 13.49
N PHE A 666 27.27 7.88 14.01
CA PHE A 666 26.46 9.04 14.40
C PHE A 666 26.88 10.28 13.58
N GLU A 667 26.46 10.39 12.32
CA GLU A 667 26.76 11.57 11.47
C GLU A 667 25.49 12.16 10.84
N GLY A 668 24.54 12.52 11.72
CA GLY A 668 23.27 13.20 11.42
C GLY A 668 23.40 14.71 11.14
N PRO A 669 22.33 15.39 10.68
CA PRO A 669 22.29 16.85 10.55
C PRO A 669 22.57 17.59 11.87
N ASP A 670 23.32 18.70 11.81
CA ASP A 670 23.72 19.51 12.99
C ASP A 670 22.60 20.45 13.50
N ARG A 671 22.83 21.18 14.61
CA ARG A 671 21.98 22.25 15.15
C ARG A 671 22.41 23.64 14.64
N ILE A 672 21.54 24.64 14.80
CA ILE A 672 21.85 26.05 14.53
C ILE A 672 22.84 26.60 15.57
N ILE A 673 24.04 27.03 15.15
CA ILE A 673 25.02 27.69 16.04
C ILE A 673 24.65 29.16 16.27
N LEU A 674 24.03 29.84 15.30
CA LEU A 674 23.58 31.24 15.38
C LEU A 674 22.29 31.45 14.57
N THR A 675 21.25 32.00 15.21
CA THR A 675 19.92 32.23 14.62
C THR A 675 19.89 33.23 13.45
N THR A 676 21.02 33.86 13.12
CA THR A 676 21.16 34.91 12.11
C THR A 676 22.06 34.56 10.92
N SER A 677 22.64 33.35 10.85
CA SER A 677 23.43 32.92 9.68
C SER A 677 23.08 31.49 9.27
N GLY A 678 22.67 31.28 8.02
CA GLY A 678 22.36 29.97 7.44
C GLY A 678 23.58 29.04 7.26
N ALA A 679 24.44 28.90 8.28
CA ALA A 679 25.66 28.11 8.23
C ALA A 679 25.43 26.69 8.80
N CYS A 680 24.66 25.87 8.09
CA CYS A 680 24.57 24.43 8.37
C CYS A 680 25.79 23.69 7.79
N LEU A 681 26.33 22.75 8.56
CA LEU A 681 27.40 21.84 8.12
C LEU A 681 26.85 20.78 7.17
N ASP A 682 27.73 20.25 6.30
CA ASP A 682 27.41 19.06 5.52
C ASP A 682 27.29 17.87 6.48
N TYR A 683 26.31 17.02 6.25
CA TYR A 683 26.08 15.79 7.01
C TYR A 683 26.02 14.59 6.06
N GLN A 684 26.11 13.39 6.59
CA GLN A 684 26.14 12.18 5.77
C GLN A 684 24.85 11.37 5.88
N TYR A 685 24.44 11.06 7.10
CA TYR A 685 23.37 10.10 7.33
C TYR A 685 22.17 10.78 7.95
N ARG A 686 20.98 10.25 7.70
CA ARG A 686 19.74 10.77 8.29
C ARG A 686 18.81 9.61 8.59
N GLN A 687 17.62 9.94 9.08
CA GLN A 687 16.61 8.95 9.45
C GLN A 687 16.41 7.94 8.34
N GLN A 688 16.55 6.66 8.68
CA GLN A 688 16.20 5.58 7.79
C GLN A 688 14.68 5.45 7.75
N VAL A 689 14.14 5.60 6.54
CA VAL A 689 12.72 5.40 6.23
C VAL A 689 12.47 4.07 5.52
N GLY A 690 13.49 3.22 5.43
CA GLY A 690 13.47 1.94 4.73
C GLY A 690 13.89 2.04 3.26
N HIS A 691 13.71 0.93 2.58
CA HIS A 691 13.83 0.81 1.12
C HIS A 691 12.46 0.50 0.53
N PHE A 692 12.29 0.74 -0.76
CA PHE A 692 11.18 0.14 -1.49
C PHE A 692 11.36 -1.38 -1.43
N MET A 693 10.45 -2.07 -0.76
CA MET A 693 10.40 -3.52 -0.74
C MET A 693 9.31 -3.98 -1.71
N TYR A 694 9.69 -4.76 -2.70
CA TYR A 694 8.79 -5.35 -3.69
C TYR A 694 8.51 -6.79 -3.28
N MET A 695 7.24 -7.11 -3.06
CA MET A 695 6.81 -8.45 -2.66
C MET A 695 5.75 -8.96 -3.63
N LEU A 696 5.86 -10.21 -4.05
CA LEU A 696 4.86 -10.84 -4.91
C LEU A 696 3.63 -11.28 -4.10
N ASP A 697 2.44 -10.81 -4.46
CA ASP A 697 1.15 -11.35 -3.98
C ASP A 697 0.49 -12.10 -5.13
N ARG A 698 0.90 -13.36 -5.31
CA ARG A 698 0.52 -14.20 -6.46
C ARG A 698 -1.00 -14.41 -6.55
N ALA A 699 -1.68 -14.59 -5.42
CA ALA A 699 -3.14 -14.79 -5.41
C ALA A 699 -3.91 -13.59 -5.97
N ARG A 700 -3.39 -12.37 -5.77
CA ARG A 700 -3.94 -11.13 -6.35
C ARG A 700 -3.34 -10.75 -7.70
N ARG A 701 -2.31 -11.48 -8.14
CA ARG A 701 -1.58 -11.23 -9.40
C ARG A 701 -1.01 -9.81 -9.42
N GLU A 702 -0.25 -9.46 -8.39
CA GLU A 702 0.34 -8.13 -8.27
C GLU A 702 1.68 -8.16 -7.54
N VAL A 703 2.44 -7.09 -7.73
CA VAL A 703 3.55 -6.71 -6.85
C VAL A 703 3.03 -5.70 -5.86
N VAL A 704 3.21 -5.99 -4.58
CA VAL A 704 2.93 -5.05 -3.50
C VAL A 704 4.23 -4.32 -3.19
N VAL A 705 4.21 -3.00 -3.32
CA VAL A 705 5.34 -2.15 -2.96
C VAL A 705 5.15 -1.66 -1.53
N LEU A 706 6.14 -1.90 -0.69
CA LEU A 706 6.08 -1.71 0.74
C LEU A 706 7.20 -0.77 1.21
N ASN A 707 6.95 -0.05 2.29
CA ASN A 707 8.00 0.56 3.06
C ASN A 707 8.67 -0.51 3.94
N SER A 708 9.96 -0.79 3.75
CA SER A 708 10.64 -1.87 4.48
C SER A 708 10.88 -1.61 5.98
N ASN A 709 10.72 -0.37 6.47
CA ASN A 709 10.77 0.01 7.89
C ASN A 709 9.37 -0.01 8.53
N ARG A 710 8.33 0.37 7.79
CA ARG A 710 6.95 0.55 8.33
C ARG A 710 5.97 -0.54 7.94
N MET A 711 6.34 -1.40 6.99
CA MET A 711 5.44 -2.38 6.36
C MET A 711 4.15 -1.78 5.78
N THR A 712 4.15 -0.47 5.50
CA THR A 712 3.03 0.21 4.86
C THR A 712 3.04 -0.04 3.36
N VAL A 713 1.87 -0.27 2.78
CA VAL A 713 1.71 -0.41 1.33
C VAL A 713 1.80 0.97 0.68
N LEU A 714 2.77 1.13 -0.22
CA LEU A 714 3.02 2.35 -0.98
C LEU A 714 2.36 2.31 -2.36
N ASP A 715 2.39 1.16 -3.02
CA ASP A 715 1.85 0.98 -4.36
C ASP A 715 1.48 -0.49 -4.62
N ARG A 716 0.67 -0.73 -5.65
CA ARG A 716 0.32 -2.06 -6.16
C ARG A 716 0.41 -2.08 -7.67
N ILE A 717 1.29 -2.92 -8.20
CA ILE A 717 1.55 -3.01 -9.63
C ILE A 717 0.95 -4.32 -10.16
N PRO A 718 -0.10 -4.27 -11.00
CA PRO A 718 -0.70 -5.47 -11.57
C PRO A 718 0.31 -6.28 -12.39
N CYS A 719 0.27 -7.59 -12.24
CA CYS A 719 1.04 -8.57 -13.00
C CYS A 719 0.11 -9.70 -13.45
N ALA A 720 0.58 -10.62 -14.29
CA ALA A 720 -0.28 -11.69 -14.80
C ALA A 720 -0.37 -12.87 -13.82
N ASP A 721 0.78 -13.40 -13.37
CA ASP A 721 0.89 -14.49 -12.40
C ASP A 721 2.33 -14.54 -11.85
N PRO A 722 2.71 -13.59 -10.99
CA PRO A 722 4.11 -13.40 -10.63
C PRO A 722 4.64 -14.55 -9.76
N THR A 723 5.84 -15.06 -10.08
CA THR A 723 6.47 -16.19 -9.36
C THR A 723 7.85 -15.91 -8.78
N ASP A 724 8.68 -15.15 -9.46
CA ASP A 724 10.03 -14.79 -9.03
C ASP A 724 10.35 -13.35 -9.41
N ILE A 725 11.32 -12.73 -8.74
CA ILE A 725 11.62 -11.30 -8.83
C ILE A 725 13.13 -11.07 -8.72
N THR A 726 13.66 -10.24 -9.61
CA THR A 726 15.07 -9.84 -9.56
C THR A 726 15.21 -8.36 -9.92
N VAL A 727 16.22 -7.69 -9.35
CA VAL A 727 16.44 -6.25 -9.48
C VAL A 727 17.77 -5.98 -10.17
N ALA A 728 17.77 -5.07 -11.14
CA ALA A 728 18.98 -4.68 -11.85
C ALA A 728 20.09 -4.17 -10.89
N PRO A 729 21.38 -4.41 -11.19
CA PRO A 729 22.50 -3.93 -10.38
C PRO A 729 22.55 -2.40 -10.15
N ASN A 730 21.90 -1.64 -11.04
CA ASN A 730 21.79 -0.17 -10.99
C ASN A 730 20.51 0.34 -10.31
N LEU A 731 19.62 -0.55 -9.85
CA LEU A 731 18.37 -0.22 -9.15
C LEU A 731 17.38 0.64 -9.98
N ASP A 732 17.46 0.55 -11.30
CA ASP A 732 16.61 1.25 -12.26
C ASP A 732 15.43 0.41 -12.72
N PHE A 733 15.63 -0.89 -12.89
CA PHE A 733 14.61 -1.83 -13.34
C PHE A 733 14.51 -3.08 -12.48
N MET A 734 13.34 -3.70 -12.55
CA MET A 734 13.04 -4.99 -11.94
C MET A 734 12.38 -5.90 -12.97
N ALA A 735 12.70 -7.19 -12.93
CA ALA A 735 12.13 -8.21 -13.79
C ALA A 735 11.35 -9.24 -12.96
N ILE A 736 10.23 -9.71 -13.51
CA ILE A 736 9.33 -10.66 -12.86
C ILE A 736 8.92 -11.76 -13.83
N THR A 737 9.07 -13.02 -13.44
CA THR A 737 8.52 -14.16 -14.19
C THR A 737 7.02 -14.29 -13.95
N ASN A 738 6.25 -14.51 -15.02
CA ASN A 738 4.82 -14.77 -14.95
C ASN A 738 4.54 -16.19 -15.46
N GLN A 739 4.48 -17.14 -14.53
CA GLN A 739 4.48 -18.57 -14.84
C GLN A 739 3.37 -18.98 -15.81
N ASN A 740 2.10 -18.68 -15.48
CA ASN A 740 0.98 -19.07 -16.33
C ASN A 740 0.82 -18.24 -17.63
N ALA A 741 1.60 -17.16 -17.78
CA ALA A 741 1.52 -16.26 -18.92
C ALA A 741 2.72 -16.40 -19.88
N ASP A 742 3.68 -17.30 -19.58
CA ASP A 742 4.88 -17.54 -20.37
C ASP A 742 5.66 -16.25 -20.73
N THR A 743 5.70 -15.29 -19.79
CA THR A 743 6.29 -13.95 -20.01
C THR A 743 7.14 -13.48 -18.84
N VAL A 744 8.05 -12.55 -19.12
CA VAL A 744 8.74 -11.72 -18.12
C VAL A 744 8.24 -10.28 -18.21
N THR A 745 7.86 -9.70 -17.08
CA THR A 745 7.43 -8.30 -16.98
C THR A 745 8.57 -7.46 -16.43
N PHE A 746 8.85 -6.34 -17.08
CA PHE A 746 9.84 -5.35 -16.66
C PHE A 746 9.15 -4.12 -16.11
N ILE A 747 9.56 -3.70 -14.91
CA ILE A 747 9.01 -2.56 -14.19
C ILE A 747 10.13 -1.56 -13.94
N ASP A 748 9.84 -0.30 -14.21
CA ASP A 748 10.69 0.82 -13.81
C ASP A 748 10.56 1.08 -12.31
N ILE A 749 11.68 1.02 -11.61
CA ILE A 749 11.78 1.20 -10.16
C ILE A 749 12.73 2.36 -9.80
N ASP A 750 13.15 3.19 -10.76
CA ASP A 750 13.91 4.40 -10.49
C ASP A 750 12.96 5.53 -10.05
N PRO A 751 13.04 6.01 -8.81
CA PRO A 751 12.17 7.09 -8.35
C PRO A 751 12.40 8.43 -9.04
N ALA A 752 13.54 8.61 -9.73
CA ALA A 752 13.80 9.79 -10.55
C ALA A 752 13.13 9.71 -11.94
N SER A 753 12.59 8.54 -12.32
CA SER A 753 11.98 8.32 -13.62
C SER A 753 10.52 8.77 -13.69
N ALA A 754 10.12 9.32 -14.84
CA ALA A 754 8.72 9.67 -15.11
C ALA A 754 7.80 8.45 -15.24
N THR A 755 8.36 7.26 -15.47
CA THR A 755 7.65 5.98 -15.57
C THR A 755 7.79 5.11 -14.31
N PHE A 756 8.22 5.70 -13.18
CA PHE A 756 8.33 5.01 -11.90
C PHE A 756 7.07 4.17 -11.57
N HIS A 757 7.28 2.92 -11.18
CA HIS A 757 6.26 1.90 -10.93
C HIS A 757 5.31 1.63 -12.10
N LYS A 758 5.78 1.81 -13.33
CA LYS A 758 5.05 1.36 -14.52
C LYS A 758 5.72 0.15 -15.14
N VAL A 759 4.88 -0.73 -15.66
CA VAL A 759 5.32 -1.80 -16.56
C VAL A 759 5.79 -1.15 -17.85
N ILE A 760 7.06 -1.30 -18.16
CA ILE A 760 7.69 -0.74 -19.36
C ILE A 760 7.71 -1.73 -20.52
N LYS A 761 7.79 -3.03 -20.24
CA LYS A 761 7.83 -4.09 -21.25
C LYS A 761 7.32 -5.41 -20.67
N VAL A 762 6.65 -6.19 -21.51
CA VAL A 762 6.32 -7.60 -21.25
C VAL A 762 6.90 -8.41 -22.39
N THR A 763 7.73 -9.40 -22.08
CA THR A 763 8.52 -10.16 -23.04
C THR A 763 8.15 -11.63 -22.97
N PRO A 764 7.65 -12.23 -24.08
CA PRO A 764 7.41 -13.66 -24.15
C PRO A 764 8.71 -14.46 -24.02
N VAL A 765 8.65 -15.57 -23.29
CA VAL A 765 9.75 -16.52 -23.07
C VAL A 765 9.25 -17.96 -23.27
N GLY A 766 10.03 -18.96 -22.86
CA GLY A 766 9.59 -20.36 -22.88
C GLY A 766 8.47 -20.63 -21.86
N ARG A 767 7.93 -21.85 -21.90
CA ARG A 767 6.77 -22.26 -21.08
C ARG A 767 7.08 -22.37 -19.58
N SER A 768 6.14 -21.90 -18.76
CA SER A 768 6.20 -21.91 -17.29
C SER A 768 7.54 -21.33 -16.76
N PRO A 769 7.87 -20.06 -17.05
CA PRO A 769 9.05 -19.42 -16.51
C PRO A 769 8.95 -19.37 -14.99
N ARG A 770 10.03 -19.79 -14.31
CA ARG A 770 10.08 -19.86 -12.85
C ARG A 770 11.28 -19.09 -12.32
N GLY A 771 12.47 -19.68 -12.34
CA GLY A 771 13.71 -19.06 -11.86
C GLY A 771 14.17 -17.92 -12.75
N LEU A 772 14.66 -16.86 -12.12
CA LEU A 772 15.05 -15.61 -12.78
C LEU A 772 16.25 -14.99 -12.07
N CYS A 773 17.29 -14.59 -12.81
CA CYS A 773 18.40 -13.84 -12.21
C CYS A 773 18.94 -12.80 -13.19
N TRP A 774 19.15 -11.58 -12.69
CA TRP A 774 19.79 -10.50 -13.43
C TRP A 774 21.30 -10.61 -13.29
N ASP A 775 22.03 -10.57 -14.40
CA ASP A 775 23.50 -10.60 -14.35
C ASP A 775 24.06 -9.42 -13.52
N PRO A 776 24.99 -9.67 -12.57
CA PRO A 776 25.61 -8.62 -11.77
C PRO A 776 26.35 -7.52 -12.57
N GLY A 777 26.73 -7.78 -13.82
CA GLY A 777 27.30 -6.81 -14.77
C GLY A 777 26.28 -5.94 -15.52
N ASN A 778 24.98 -6.16 -15.30
CA ASN A 778 23.87 -5.49 -15.99
C ASN A 778 23.83 -5.75 -17.51
N GLU A 779 24.22 -6.94 -17.95
CA GLU A 779 24.28 -7.32 -19.37
C GLU A 779 23.02 -8.06 -19.84
N ASP A 780 22.65 -9.09 -19.08
CA ASP A 780 21.65 -10.08 -19.44
C ASP A 780 20.74 -10.41 -18.25
N ILE A 781 19.56 -10.95 -18.55
CA ILE A 781 18.64 -11.56 -17.60
C ILE A 781 18.40 -12.99 -18.06
N LEU A 782 18.63 -13.95 -17.18
CA LEU A 782 18.50 -15.37 -17.48
C LEU A 782 17.21 -15.92 -16.85
N VAL A 783 16.45 -16.67 -17.64
CA VAL A 783 15.10 -17.14 -17.28
C VAL A 783 15.00 -18.64 -17.49
N CYS A 784 14.75 -19.38 -16.41
CA CYS A 784 14.50 -20.82 -16.44
C CYS A 784 13.04 -21.11 -16.81
N ASN A 785 12.81 -21.76 -17.96
CA ASN A 785 11.50 -22.14 -18.44
C ASN A 785 11.24 -23.60 -18.04
N GLU A 786 10.56 -23.79 -16.91
CA GLU A 786 10.50 -25.09 -16.22
C GLU A 786 9.80 -26.16 -17.08
N GLU A 787 8.66 -25.87 -17.68
CA GLU A 787 7.96 -26.89 -18.46
C GLU A 787 8.55 -27.08 -19.85
N ASP A 788 9.24 -26.06 -20.38
CA ASP A 788 9.85 -26.12 -21.70
C ASP A 788 11.20 -26.84 -21.71
N GLY A 789 11.85 -26.97 -20.54
CA GLY A 789 13.20 -27.52 -20.46
C GLY A 789 14.23 -26.61 -21.14
N SER A 790 14.03 -25.29 -21.07
CA SER A 790 14.86 -24.32 -21.78
C SER A 790 15.27 -23.14 -20.91
N LEU A 791 16.34 -22.44 -21.30
CA LEU A 791 16.80 -21.20 -20.69
C LEU A 791 16.64 -20.07 -21.71
N SER A 792 15.92 -19.01 -21.36
CA SER A 792 15.83 -17.80 -22.18
C SER A 792 16.81 -16.75 -21.66
N ILE A 793 17.57 -16.13 -22.56
CA ILE A 793 18.50 -15.05 -22.26
C ILE A 793 17.93 -13.77 -22.85
N ILE A 794 17.58 -12.83 -21.98
CA ILE A 794 17.04 -11.52 -22.33
C ILE A 794 18.16 -10.49 -22.21
N SER A 795 18.29 -9.61 -23.20
CA SER A 795 19.24 -8.50 -23.09
C SER A 795 18.72 -7.43 -22.12
N ALA A 796 19.55 -6.96 -21.19
CA ALA A 796 19.22 -5.85 -20.30
C ALA A 796 19.09 -4.51 -21.05
N PHE A 797 19.54 -4.43 -22.31
CA PHE A 797 19.48 -3.21 -23.12
C PHE A 797 18.13 -3.03 -23.83
N THR A 798 17.59 -4.13 -24.38
CA THR A 798 16.35 -4.11 -25.17
C THR A 798 15.16 -4.72 -24.45
N PHE A 799 15.40 -5.48 -23.38
CA PHE A 799 14.43 -6.39 -22.76
C PHE A 799 13.82 -7.41 -23.72
N GLU A 800 14.55 -7.79 -24.78
CA GLU A 800 14.14 -8.82 -25.74
C GLU A 800 14.97 -10.09 -25.58
N VAL A 801 14.34 -11.24 -25.82
CA VAL A 801 15.04 -12.53 -25.84
C VAL A 801 16.05 -12.52 -26.98
N ARG A 802 17.34 -12.58 -26.63
CA ARG A 802 18.43 -12.66 -27.61
C ARG A 802 18.82 -14.10 -27.95
N LYS A 803 18.56 -15.05 -27.04
CA LYS A 803 18.89 -16.47 -27.24
C LYS A 803 18.01 -17.37 -26.35
N THR A 804 17.71 -18.57 -26.84
CA THR A 804 17.10 -19.65 -26.06
C THR A 804 17.97 -20.91 -26.17
N ILE A 805 18.25 -21.53 -25.03
CA ILE A 805 19.12 -22.71 -24.89
C ILE A 805 18.30 -23.91 -24.43
N PHE A 806 18.60 -25.10 -24.97
CA PHE A 806 17.92 -26.36 -24.62
C PHE A 806 18.87 -27.46 -24.14
N GLY A 807 20.18 -27.31 -24.35
CA GLY A 807 21.15 -28.35 -24.02
C GLY A 807 21.32 -28.50 -22.51
N ASN A 808 21.35 -29.75 -22.02
CA ASN A 808 21.60 -30.09 -20.61
C ASN A 808 20.61 -29.49 -19.60
N LEU A 809 19.36 -29.25 -20.01
CA LEU A 809 18.33 -28.69 -19.14
C LEU A 809 17.16 -29.67 -19.00
N GLU A 810 16.80 -29.99 -17.76
CA GLU A 810 15.65 -30.85 -17.45
C GLU A 810 14.77 -30.16 -16.40
N ARG A 811 13.78 -29.43 -16.91
CA ARG A 811 12.90 -28.59 -16.10
C ARG A 811 13.69 -27.66 -15.17
N PRO A 812 14.50 -26.74 -15.71
CA PRO A 812 15.27 -25.81 -14.89
C PRO A 812 14.32 -24.90 -14.12
N PHE A 813 14.58 -24.65 -12.85
CA PHE A 813 13.62 -23.93 -12.01
C PHE A 813 14.21 -22.84 -11.12
N ASP A 814 15.52 -22.81 -10.92
CA ASP A 814 16.23 -21.80 -10.12
C ASP A 814 17.64 -21.59 -10.68
N ILE A 815 18.20 -20.40 -10.46
CA ILE A 815 19.45 -19.99 -11.12
C ILE A 815 20.22 -18.96 -10.28
N ALA A 816 21.55 -19.08 -10.25
CA ALA A 816 22.45 -18.07 -9.69
C ALA A 816 23.49 -17.63 -10.73
N VAL A 817 23.67 -16.32 -10.91
CA VAL A 817 24.58 -15.74 -11.91
C VAL A 817 25.74 -15.03 -11.22
N GLN A 818 26.96 -15.33 -11.65
CA GLN A 818 28.16 -14.70 -11.13
C GLN A 818 28.54 -13.47 -11.97
N GLN A 819 29.36 -12.58 -11.40
CA GLN A 819 29.89 -11.44 -12.14
C GLN A 819 30.86 -11.90 -13.25
N ARG A 820 30.85 -11.19 -14.39
CA ARG A 820 31.88 -11.34 -15.44
C ARG A 820 33.29 -11.17 -14.87
N GLN A 821 34.09 -12.22 -14.98
CA GLN A 821 35.39 -12.35 -14.33
C GLN A 821 36.48 -11.54 -15.05
N THR A 822 36.64 -10.28 -14.64
CA THR A 822 37.65 -9.34 -15.17
C THR A 822 38.51 -8.81 -14.02
N GLY A 823 39.78 -9.24 -13.95
CA GLY A 823 40.69 -8.90 -12.86
C GLY A 823 40.50 -9.70 -11.56
N PHE A 824 39.59 -10.67 -11.55
CA PHE A 824 39.36 -11.60 -10.43
C PHE A 824 38.95 -12.99 -10.96
N GLY A 825 38.84 -13.99 -10.08
CA GLY A 825 38.42 -15.35 -10.44
C GLY A 825 39.36 -15.99 -11.46
N PHE A 826 38.80 -16.64 -12.50
CA PHE A 826 39.60 -17.19 -13.60
C PHE A 826 40.10 -16.13 -14.58
N ASN A 827 39.71 -14.85 -14.41
CA ASN A 827 40.07 -13.72 -15.28
C ASN A 827 39.82 -14.02 -16.78
N ARG A 828 38.71 -14.68 -17.06
CA ARG A 828 38.35 -15.16 -18.41
C ARG A 828 37.56 -14.15 -19.24
N GLY A 829 37.15 -13.02 -18.64
CA GLY A 829 36.25 -12.08 -19.30
C GLY A 829 34.90 -12.69 -19.68
N VAL A 830 34.48 -13.77 -19.00
CA VAL A 830 33.17 -14.45 -19.10
C VAL A 830 32.47 -14.40 -17.75
N TYR A 831 31.13 -14.52 -17.73
CA TYR A 831 30.40 -14.82 -16.51
C TYR A 831 29.86 -16.25 -16.55
N PHE A 832 29.69 -16.85 -15.37
CA PHE A 832 29.09 -18.17 -15.23
C PHE A 832 27.70 -18.05 -14.60
N ALA A 833 26.78 -18.90 -15.03
CA ALA A 833 25.52 -19.11 -14.33
C ALA A 833 25.36 -20.58 -13.97
N TRP A 834 24.69 -20.83 -12.85
CA TRP A 834 24.44 -22.14 -12.28
C TRP A 834 22.95 -22.39 -12.27
N ILE A 835 22.50 -23.42 -12.97
CA ILE A 835 21.09 -23.70 -13.22
C ILE A 835 20.72 -25.00 -12.53
N LEU A 836 19.70 -24.93 -11.69
CA LEU A 836 19.21 -26.06 -10.90
C LEU A 836 18.01 -26.71 -11.60
N ASN A 837 18.15 -28.01 -11.88
CA ASN A 837 17.15 -28.80 -12.59
C ASN A 837 16.32 -29.66 -11.62
N ARG A 838 15.09 -30.03 -12.01
CA ARG A 838 14.20 -30.85 -11.17
C ARG A 838 14.72 -32.28 -10.96
N ASN A 839 15.51 -32.79 -11.90
CA ASN A 839 16.12 -34.10 -11.82
C ASN A 839 17.33 -34.15 -10.86
N GLY A 840 17.75 -33.01 -10.30
CA GLY A 840 18.89 -32.89 -9.39
C GLY A 840 20.19 -32.43 -10.05
N ASP A 841 20.24 -32.31 -11.37
CA ASP A 841 21.43 -31.86 -12.09
C ASP A 841 21.70 -30.37 -11.86
N LEU A 842 22.96 -30.02 -11.65
CA LEU A 842 23.43 -28.63 -11.62
C LEU A 842 24.18 -28.34 -12.91
N THR A 843 23.60 -27.52 -13.77
CA THR A 843 24.14 -27.17 -15.08
C THR A 843 24.88 -25.85 -15.03
N THR A 844 26.08 -25.82 -15.62
CA THR A 844 26.88 -24.60 -15.74
C THR A 844 26.72 -24.00 -17.12
N PHE A 845 26.42 -22.71 -17.15
CA PHE A 845 26.36 -21.87 -18.34
C PHE A 845 27.53 -20.89 -18.35
N GLU A 846 28.13 -20.66 -19.53
CA GLU A 846 29.21 -19.68 -19.72
C GLU A 846 28.78 -18.62 -20.74
N SER A 847 28.79 -17.35 -20.35
CA SER A 847 28.51 -16.22 -21.25
C SER A 847 29.75 -15.44 -21.65
N GLY A 848 29.90 -15.22 -22.96
CA GLY A 848 30.80 -14.23 -23.49
C GLY A 848 30.64 -14.07 -24.99
N PRO A 849 31.43 -13.19 -25.62
CA PRO A 849 31.39 -12.98 -27.05
C PRO A 849 31.60 -14.31 -27.79
N ASN A 850 30.62 -14.67 -28.61
CA ASN A 850 30.65 -15.85 -29.47
C ASN A 850 31.12 -15.48 -30.89
N GLY A 851 31.22 -16.47 -31.78
CA GLY A 851 31.60 -16.27 -33.18
C GLY A 851 33.11 -16.27 -33.47
N VAL A 852 33.51 -15.74 -34.64
CA VAL A 852 34.91 -15.71 -35.08
C VAL A 852 35.72 -14.81 -34.15
N ASN A 853 36.79 -15.35 -33.55
CA ASN A 853 37.60 -14.71 -32.50
C ASN A 853 36.86 -14.44 -31.18
N GLY A 854 35.64 -14.97 -30.99
CA GLY A 854 34.96 -14.98 -29.69
C GLY A 854 35.72 -15.83 -28.66
N TRP A 855 35.43 -15.62 -27.38
CA TRP A 855 36.07 -16.33 -26.26
C TRP A 855 35.10 -16.89 -25.23
N GLY A 856 33.78 -16.70 -25.38
CA GLY A 856 32.76 -17.31 -24.52
C GLY A 856 31.73 -18.09 -25.33
N TYR A 857 31.27 -19.23 -24.81
CA TYR A 857 30.34 -20.11 -25.52
C TYR A 857 28.94 -19.51 -25.68
N ASP A 858 28.49 -18.71 -24.72
CA ASP A 858 27.11 -18.23 -24.62
C ASP A 858 26.12 -19.42 -24.60
N ASP A 859 26.50 -20.54 -23.99
CA ASP A 859 25.77 -21.82 -23.96
C ASP A 859 26.08 -22.59 -22.66
N THR A 860 25.36 -23.70 -22.43
CA THR A 860 25.71 -24.65 -21.37
C THR A 860 27.03 -25.34 -21.68
N VAL A 861 27.91 -25.41 -20.68
CA VAL A 861 29.29 -25.93 -20.83
C VAL A 861 29.57 -27.16 -19.99
N GLY A 862 28.66 -27.52 -19.07
CA GLY A 862 28.83 -28.71 -18.25
C GLY A 862 27.66 -28.99 -17.33
N VAL A 863 27.63 -30.20 -16.79
CA VAL A 863 26.71 -30.67 -15.76
C VAL A 863 27.55 -31.23 -14.62
N SER A 864 27.13 -31.01 -13.37
CA SER A 864 27.78 -31.57 -12.19
C SER A 864 27.88 -33.11 -12.30
N PRO A 865 28.99 -33.72 -11.85
CA PRO A 865 29.15 -35.18 -11.85
C PRO A 865 28.36 -35.88 -10.71
N PHE A 866 27.53 -35.13 -9.99
CA PHE A 866 26.71 -35.56 -8.88
C PHE A 866 25.34 -34.87 -8.96
N GLN A 867 24.34 -35.44 -8.29
CA GLN A 867 22.96 -34.98 -8.31
C GLN A 867 22.47 -34.62 -6.92
N PHE A 868 21.66 -33.56 -6.84
CA PHE A 868 20.97 -33.15 -5.63
C PHE A 868 19.61 -33.84 -5.52
N VAL A 869 19.28 -34.37 -4.35
CA VAL A 869 17.95 -34.93 -4.11
C VAL A 869 16.98 -33.81 -3.72
N ASN A 870 15.86 -33.70 -4.42
CA ASN A 870 14.81 -32.70 -4.17
C ASN A 870 15.34 -31.26 -3.95
N PRO A 871 16.16 -30.72 -4.86
CA PRO A 871 16.71 -29.38 -4.74
C PRO A 871 15.62 -28.31 -4.62
N LYS A 872 15.89 -27.24 -3.87
CA LYS A 872 14.89 -26.22 -3.51
C LYS A 872 15.30 -24.79 -3.85
N LYS A 873 16.54 -24.40 -3.53
CA LYS A 873 17.06 -23.06 -3.78
C LYS A 873 18.56 -23.11 -4.09
N ILE A 874 19.04 -22.22 -4.95
CA ILE A 874 20.47 -21.94 -5.16
C ILE A 874 20.79 -20.49 -4.75
N ALA A 875 21.99 -20.27 -4.22
CA ALA A 875 22.50 -18.93 -3.92
C ALA A 875 23.99 -18.81 -4.23
N LEU A 876 24.44 -17.60 -4.52
CA LEU A 876 25.87 -17.31 -4.69
C LEU A 876 26.63 -17.51 -3.39
N ASN A 877 27.86 -17.98 -3.49
CA ASN A 877 28.81 -17.89 -2.39
C ASN A 877 29.70 -16.66 -2.58
N TYR A 878 29.54 -15.67 -1.70
CA TYR A 878 30.27 -14.39 -1.79
C TYR A 878 31.75 -14.49 -1.38
N GLU A 879 32.16 -15.54 -0.65
CA GLU A 879 33.56 -15.73 -0.24
C GLU A 879 34.48 -16.12 -1.40
N TYR A 880 33.95 -16.79 -2.42
CA TYR A 880 34.74 -17.31 -3.54
C TYR A 880 34.18 -16.87 -4.89
N LEU A 881 34.68 -15.72 -5.35
CA LEU A 881 34.27 -15.08 -6.60
C LEU A 881 34.68 -15.84 -7.88
N GLY A 882 35.51 -16.89 -7.75
CA GLY A 882 35.98 -17.69 -8.88
C GLY A 882 34.94 -18.64 -9.45
N GLY A 883 33.89 -19.00 -8.70
CA GLY A 883 33.02 -20.09 -9.13
C GLY A 883 32.46 -20.92 -8.00
N SER A 884 31.62 -20.35 -7.14
CA SER A 884 31.07 -21.07 -5.98
C SER A 884 29.62 -20.68 -5.72
N ILE A 885 28.83 -21.68 -5.33
CA ILE A 885 27.40 -21.57 -5.02
C ILE A 885 27.04 -22.46 -3.83
N TRP A 886 25.91 -22.15 -3.20
CA TRP A 886 25.25 -22.97 -2.20
C TRP A 886 23.94 -23.52 -2.78
N VAL A 887 23.66 -24.80 -2.55
CA VAL A 887 22.41 -25.47 -2.95
C VAL A 887 21.70 -25.97 -1.70
N VAL A 888 20.43 -25.61 -1.56
CA VAL A 888 19.50 -26.14 -0.56
C VAL A 888 18.79 -27.36 -1.14
N HIS A 889 18.89 -28.51 -0.49
CA HIS A 889 18.35 -29.78 -0.97
C HIS A 889 18.07 -30.76 0.18
N GLU A 890 17.80 -32.02 -0.15
CA GLU A 890 17.69 -33.13 0.81
C GLU A 890 18.85 -34.11 0.64
N ASN A 891 19.19 -34.82 1.72
CA ASN A 891 20.24 -35.83 1.83
C ASN A 891 21.65 -35.29 1.50
N PRO A 892 22.51 -35.06 2.51
CA PRO A 892 23.79 -34.42 2.30
C PRO A 892 24.73 -35.26 1.41
N LEU A 893 25.63 -34.57 0.72
CA LEU A 893 26.63 -35.17 -0.17
C LEU A 893 28.01 -35.15 0.49
N ASN A 894 28.78 -36.22 0.31
CA ASN A 894 30.20 -36.21 0.68
C ASN A 894 31.04 -35.46 -0.38
N GLU A 895 32.33 -35.26 -0.11
CA GLU A 895 33.25 -34.57 -1.04
C GLU A 895 33.39 -35.23 -2.42
N SER A 896 33.05 -36.51 -2.55
CA SER A 896 33.03 -37.22 -3.84
C SER A 896 31.72 -37.03 -4.60
N GLY A 897 30.76 -36.28 -4.05
CA GLY A 897 29.44 -36.08 -4.62
C GLY A 897 28.47 -37.24 -4.40
N ALA A 898 28.82 -38.23 -3.58
CA ALA A 898 27.94 -39.34 -3.25
C ALA A 898 27.11 -39.03 -1.99
N PRO A 899 25.85 -39.50 -1.90
CA PRO A 899 25.04 -39.35 -0.69
C PRO A 899 25.76 -39.94 0.53
N THR A 900 25.71 -39.26 1.67
CA THR A 900 26.35 -39.75 2.91
C THR A 900 25.59 -40.91 3.57
N GLY A 901 24.32 -41.11 3.19
CA GLY A 901 23.39 -42.04 3.82
C GLY A 901 22.51 -41.40 4.90
N GLU A 902 22.76 -40.15 5.27
CA GLU A 902 21.87 -39.38 6.14
C GLU A 902 20.61 -38.96 5.38
N VAL A 903 19.46 -38.99 6.07
CA VAL A 903 18.15 -38.63 5.51
C VAL A 903 17.63 -37.37 6.18
N GLY A 904 17.32 -36.35 5.39
CA GLY A 904 16.79 -35.07 5.89
C GLY A 904 17.27 -33.88 5.07
N GLY A 905 17.26 -32.69 5.68
CA GLY A 905 17.69 -31.45 5.03
C GLY A 905 19.20 -31.42 4.78
N ALA A 906 19.60 -30.72 3.72
CA ALA A 906 20.99 -30.47 3.42
C ALA A 906 21.23 -29.12 2.74
N VAL A 907 22.39 -28.54 3.01
CA VAL A 907 22.88 -27.33 2.31
C VAL A 907 24.32 -27.57 1.90
N THR A 908 24.57 -27.60 0.59
CA THR A 908 25.86 -28.00 0.01
C THR A 908 26.52 -26.86 -0.73
N ARG A 909 27.81 -26.64 -0.45
CA ARG A 909 28.68 -25.75 -1.22
C ARG A 909 29.33 -26.52 -2.36
N VAL A 910 29.22 -25.96 -3.56
CA VAL A 910 29.90 -26.45 -4.76
C VAL A 910 30.84 -25.38 -5.27
N ASP A 911 32.09 -25.77 -5.54
CA ASP A 911 33.10 -24.90 -6.14
C ASP A 911 33.58 -25.45 -7.48
N ILE A 912 34.01 -24.55 -8.36
CA ILE A 912 34.86 -24.87 -9.51
C ILE A 912 36.30 -24.94 -8.99
N THR A 913 36.82 -26.16 -8.85
CA THR A 913 38.13 -26.41 -8.20
C THR A 913 39.32 -26.33 -9.16
N SER A 914 39.09 -26.45 -10.46
CA SER A 914 40.12 -26.32 -11.48
C SER A 914 39.54 -25.75 -12.77
N GLY A 915 40.37 -25.01 -13.49
CA GLY A 915 40.03 -24.41 -14.78
C GLY A 915 41.19 -23.59 -15.33
N ALA A 916 41.33 -23.55 -16.66
CA ALA A 916 42.30 -22.67 -17.32
C ALA A 916 41.99 -21.19 -17.01
N THR A 917 43.01 -20.37 -16.77
CA THR A 917 42.85 -18.93 -16.47
C THR A 917 43.16 -18.06 -17.70
N GLY A 918 42.67 -16.82 -17.69
CA GLY A 918 42.87 -15.86 -18.78
C GLY A 918 41.85 -15.96 -19.90
N LEU A 919 41.88 -15.01 -20.85
CA LEU A 919 41.02 -15.04 -22.03
C LEU A 919 41.38 -16.24 -22.93
N LEU A 920 40.39 -17.08 -23.21
CA LEU A 920 40.56 -18.27 -24.03
C LEU A 920 39.75 -18.07 -25.33
N PRO A 921 40.35 -17.95 -26.52
CA PRO A 921 39.59 -17.87 -27.77
C PRO A 921 38.91 -19.20 -28.14
N LEU A 922 37.76 -19.16 -28.84
CA LEU A 922 37.02 -20.35 -29.29
C LEU A 922 37.65 -20.98 -30.54
N GLY A 923 38.19 -20.17 -31.46
CA GLY A 923 38.86 -20.59 -32.70
C GLY A 923 40.38 -20.53 -32.58
N GLY A 924 41.00 -21.53 -31.96
CA GLY A 924 42.45 -21.49 -31.69
C GLY A 924 43.33 -21.61 -32.95
N PHE A 925 44.22 -20.63 -33.16
CA PHE A 925 45.49 -20.84 -33.88
C PHE A 925 46.63 -20.00 -33.30
N LEU A 926 46.85 -20.06 -31.99
CA LEU A 926 48.09 -19.58 -31.35
C LEU A 926 48.46 -20.47 -30.15
N GLY A 927 49.07 -21.62 -30.44
CA GLY A 927 49.94 -22.36 -29.50
C GLY A 927 49.29 -23.03 -28.27
N PHE A 928 49.08 -24.35 -28.38
CA PHE A 928 48.97 -25.34 -27.29
C PHE A 928 47.69 -25.47 -26.44
N THR A 929 46.63 -24.67 -26.60
CA THR A 929 45.34 -24.96 -25.94
C THR A 929 44.31 -25.44 -26.96
N ASN A 930 44.02 -26.76 -26.95
CA ASN A 930 42.87 -27.31 -27.67
C ASN A 930 41.59 -26.75 -27.00
N PRO A 931 40.71 -26.03 -27.73
CA PRO A 931 39.51 -25.41 -27.15
C PRO A 931 38.54 -26.40 -26.50
N GLN A 932 38.67 -27.71 -26.79
CA GLN A 932 37.96 -28.80 -26.12
C GLN A 932 38.39 -29.02 -24.65
N PHE A 933 39.54 -28.48 -24.21
CA PHE A 933 40.08 -28.64 -22.85
C PHE A 933 40.06 -27.32 -22.06
N ARG A 934 38.87 -26.71 -21.93
CA ARG A 934 38.63 -25.66 -20.91
C ARG A 934 38.27 -26.23 -19.54
N ASP A 935 38.40 -27.55 -19.38
CA ASP A 935 38.00 -28.40 -18.24
C ASP A 935 37.81 -27.60 -16.95
N MET A 936 36.54 -27.37 -16.63
CA MET A 936 36.12 -26.86 -15.34
C MET A 936 35.63 -28.04 -14.51
N SER A 937 36.38 -28.40 -13.49
CA SER A 937 35.94 -29.45 -12.56
C SER A 937 35.14 -28.82 -11.44
N THR A 938 33.91 -29.31 -11.23
CA THR A 938 33.09 -28.96 -10.08
C THR A 938 33.25 -30.01 -8.98
N LYS A 939 33.28 -29.57 -7.72
CA LYS A 939 33.43 -30.45 -6.56
C LYS A 939 32.52 -29.99 -5.41
N VAL A 940 31.96 -30.94 -4.68
CA VAL A 940 31.38 -30.69 -3.36
C VAL A 940 32.50 -30.35 -2.38
N ILE A 941 32.42 -29.18 -1.77
CA ILE A 941 33.40 -28.72 -0.77
C ILE A 941 32.94 -29.03 0.64
N THR A 942 31.68 -28.74 0.94
CA THR A 942 31.06 -29.02 2.23
C THR A 942 29.57 -29.25 2.04
N SER A 943 28.99 -30.08 2.91
CA SER A 943 27.56 -30.33 2.97
C SER A 943 27.13 -30.34 4.44
N ILE A 944 26.31 -29.37 4.80
CA ILE A 944 25.66 -29.28 6.11
C ILE A 944 24.46 -30.23 6.07
N GLY A 945 24.35 -31.12 7.05
CA GLY A 945 23.36 -32.20 7.09
C GLY A 945 22.42 -32.16 8.30
N PRO A 946 21.56 -33.20 8.47
CA PRO A 946 20.58 -33.29 9.56
C PRO A 946 21.17 -33.30 10.97
N SER A 947 22.48 -33.47 11.13
CA SER A 947 23.16 -33.35 12.43
C SER A 947 23.32 -31.90 12.90
N GLN A 948 23.25 -30.93 11.99
CA GLN A 948 23.38 -29.50 12.27
C GLN A 948 22.09 -28.72 11.96
N LEU A 949 21.22 -29.26 11.12
CA LEU A 949 19.94 -28.66 10.73
C LEU A 949 18.79 -29.20 11.58
N THR A 950 17.82 -28.35 11.88
CA THR A 950 16.60 -28.77 12.61
C THR A 950 15.56 -29.45 11.73
N GLY A 951 15.71 -29.37 10.41
CA GLY A 951 14.74 -29.91 9.45
C GLY A 951 15.20 -29.74 8.01
N VAL A 952 14.25 -29.70 7.08
CA VAL A 952 14.53 -29.49 5.64
C VAL A 952 14.43 -28.01 5.31
N PRO A 953 15.56 -27.31 5.05
CA PRO A 953 15.51 -25.92 4.62
C PRO A 953 14.90 -25.79 3.24
N VAL A 954 14.22 -24.67 2.98
CA VAL A 954 13.57 -24.38 1.69
C VAL A 954 14.10 -23.11 1.01
N ASP A 955 14.80 -22.27 1.75
CA ASP A 955 15.36 -21.02 1.27
C ASP A 955 16.60 -20.64 2.11
N ILE A 956 17.44 -19.77 1.55
CA ILE A 956 18.73 -19.38 2.11
C ILE A 956 18.96 -17.87 1.92
N ALA A 957 19.54 -17.25 2.94
CA ALA A 957 20.06 -15.89 2.90
C ALA A 957 21.34 -15.77 3.73
N PHE A 958 22.04 -14.66 3.59
CA PHE A 958 23.27 -14.38 4.32
C PHE A 958 23.13 -13.04 5.04
N ASP A 959 23.77 -12.87 6.20
CA ASP A 959 23.89 -11.52 6.75
C ASP A 959 24.70 -10.64 5.82
N GLU A 960 24.44 -9.33 5.90
CA GLU A 960 25.12 -8.33 5.07
C GLU A 960 25.76 -7.27 5.96
N LEU A 961 26.02 -7.59 7.23
CA LEU A 961 26.52 -6.64 8.22
C LEU A 961 27.88 -6.06 7.82
N ASN A 962 28.72 -6.88 7.18
CA ASN A 962 29.96 -6.45 6.55
C ASN A 962 29.79 -6.44 5.02
N ASN A 963 29.70 -5.24 4.44
CA ASN A 963 29.56 -5.10 2.99
C ASN A 963 30.25 -3.83 2.47
N LEU A 964 30.45 -3.81 1.15
CA LEU A 964 31.05 -2.70 0.41
C LEU A 964 30.04 -2.02 -0.53
N ALA A 965 28.75 -2.05 -0.20
CA ALA A 965 27.68 -1.40 -0.98
C ALA A 965 27.96 0.07 -1.30
N ALA A 966 28.60 0.81 -0.39
CA ALA A 966 28.98 2.21 -0.59
C ALA A 966 30.28 2.39 -1.41
N SER A 967 30.54 1.49 -2.35
CA SER A 967 31.60 1.58 -3.36
C SER A 967 31.08 1.18 -4.74
N GLN A 968 31.78 1.67 -5.77
CA GLN A 968 31.35 1.51 -7.16
C GLN A 968 31.26 0.04 -7.59
N ASN A 969 30.18 -0.30 -8.29
CA ASN A 969 30.01 -1.62 -8.92
C ASN A 969 31.17 -1.90 -9.90
N LEU A 970 31.54 -3.18 -10.07
CA LEU A 970 32.39 -3.57 -11.19
C LEU A 970 31.61 -3.36 -12.50
N GLN A 971 32.10 -2.49 -13.37
CA GLN A 971 31.50 -2.29 -14.68
C GLN A 971 31.98 -3.35 -15.67
N SER A 972 31.03 -3.88 -16.44
CA SER A 972 31.33 -4.64 -17.65
C SER A 972 31.19 -3.76 -18.89
N ASN A 973 32.04 -3.99 -19.89
CA ASN A 973 31.94 -3.33 -21.19
C ASN A 973 30.68 -3.72 -21.98
N TYR A 974 29.99 -4.78 -21.57
CA TYR A 974 28.73 -5.24 -22.17
C TYR A 974 27.50 -4.82 -21.38
N GLY A 975 27.70 -4.23 -20.20
CA GLY A 975 26.64 -3.83 -19.29
C GLY A 975 25.94 -2.55 -19.75
N VAL A 976 24.68 -2.39 -19.35
CA VAL A 976 23.89 -1.20 -19.65
C VAL A 976 24.11 -0.12 -18.60
N GLY A 977 24.28 1.12 -19.07
CA GLY A 977 24.43 2.29 -18.22
C GLY A 977 25.78 2.34 -17.50
N GLN A 978 25.96 3.40 -16.70
CA GLN A 978 27.12 3.51 -15.82
C GLN A 978 26.79 2.84 -14.49
N GLY A 979 27.71 2.01 -13.98
CA GLY A 979 27.59 1.43 -12.65
C GLY A 979 27.38 2.52 -11.58
N ILE A 980 26.37 2.33 -10.74
CA ILE A 980 26.06 3.23 -9.63
C ILE A 980 27.20 3.26 -8.60
N LEU A 981 27.43 4.43 -7.98
CA LEU A 981 28.56 4.67 -7.08
C LEU A 981 28.37 4.08 -5.68
N ILE A 982 27.12 4.01 -5.20
CA ILE A 982 26.75 3.43 -3.91
C ILE A 982 25.47 2.62 -4.06
N ASN A 983 25.26 1.66 -3.17
CA ASN A 983 24.07 0.81 -3.06
C ASN A 983 23.79 -0.08 -4.29
N GLY A 984 24.69 -0.16 -5.28
CA GLY A 984 24.50 -1.08 -6.40
C GLY A 984 24.51 -2.54 -5.95
N LYS A 985 23.70 -3.39 -6.60
CA LYS A 985 23.52 -4.82 -6.23
C LYS A 985 24.56 -5.77 -6.82
N ALA A 986 25.57 -5.28 -7.53
CA ALA A 986 26.61 -6.14 -8.07
C ALA A 986 27.34 -6.91 -6.94
N ALA A 987 27.53 -8.21 -7.13
CA ALA A 987 28.22 -9.08 -6.17
C ALA A 987 29.74 -8.77 -6.07
N VAL A 988 30.29 -7.99 -7.01
CA VAL A 988 31.70 -7.61 -7.07
C VAL A 988 31.84 -6.11 -7.28
N ARG A 989 32.77 -5.50 -6.56
CA ARG A 989 33.10 -4.07 -6.62
C ARG A 989 34.26 -3.77 -7.55
N ALA A 990 34.40 -2.50 -7.91
CA ALA A 990 35.57 -2.01 -8.66
C ALA A 990 36.86 -2.47 -7.96
N GLY A 991 37.81 -3.01 -8.72
CA GLY A 991 39.02 -3.65 -8.19
C GLY A 991 38.90 -5.16 -7.90
N GLY A 992 37.75 -5.78 -8.19
CA GLY A 992 37.60 -7.25 -8.14
C GLY A 992 37.35 -7.82 -6.74
N GLN A 993 36.89 -6.97 -5.81
CA GLN A 993 36.58 -7.37 -4.42
C GLN A 993 35.13 -7.82 -4.27
N ALA A 994 34.87 -8.74 -3.33
CA ALA A 994 33.51 -9.18 -3.03
C ALA A 994 32.70 -8.03 -2.43
N ALA A 995 31.42 -7.94 -2.76
CA ALA A 995 30.54 -6.90 -2.21
C ALA A 995 30.12 -7.17 -0.77
N ILE A 996 30.16 -8.42 -0.30
CA ILE A 996 29.61 -8.88 0.99
C ILE A 996 30.58 -9.88 1.60
N PHE A 997 30.71 -9.84 2.93
CA PHE A 997 31.52 -10.76 3.73
C PHE A 997 30.66 -11.33 4.86
N PRO A 998 29.83 -12.35 4.57
CA PRO A 998 28.88 -12.87 5.54
C PRO A 998 29.59 -13.67 6.64
N ASP A 999 29.07 -13.56 7.85
CA ASP A 999 29.44 -14.34 9.02
C ASP A 999 28.43 -15.46 9.31
N TYR A 1000 27.17 -15.23 8.93
CA TYR A 1000 26.03 -16.07 9.22
C TYR A 1000 25.24 -16.38 7.95
N MET A 1001 24.82 -17.64 7.84
CA MET A 1001 23.86 -18.12 6.86
C MET A 1001 22.53 -18.39 7.57
N PHE A 1002 21.44 -17.91 6.99
CA PHE A 1002 20.07 -18.10 7.49
C PHE A 1002 19.35 -19.09 6.58
N LEU A 1003 18.69 -20.06 7.19
CA LEU A 1003 17.98 -21.12 6.48
C LEU A 1003 16.53 -21.19 6.96
N ALA A 1004 15.58 -20.96 6.07
CA ALA A 1004 14.16 -21.09 6.41
C ALA A 1004 13.79 -22.57 6.46
N VAL A 1005 13.37 -23.06 7.64
CA VAL A 1005 12.98 -24.44 7.88
C VAL A 1005 11.51 -24.49 8.28
N PRO A 1006 10.57 -24.73 7.33
CA PRO A 1006 9.13 -24.66 7.61
C PRO A 1006 8.62 -25.75 8.56
N THR A 1007 9.35 -26.87 8.65
CA THR A 1007 9.03 -27.98 9.55
C THR A 1007 10.31 -28.41 10.22
N SER A 1008 10.40 -28.16 11.53
CA SER A 1008 11.61 -28.27 12.32
C SER A 1008 11.37 -29.17 13.53
N SER A 1009 12.43 -29.82 14.02
CA SER A 1009 12.43 -30.51 15.31
C SER A 1009 12.17 -29.57 16.49
N GLU A 1010 12.33 -28.25 16.32
CA GLU A 1010 12.15 -27.22 17.35
C GLU A 1010 10.80 -26.48 17.24
N GLY A 1011 9.97 -26.78 16.23
CA GLY A 1011 8.64 -26.16 16.12
C GLY A 1011 8.05 -26.14 14.71
N PRO A 1012 6.89 -25.48 14.53
CA PRO A 1012 6.16 -25.40 13.26
C PRO A 1012 6.78 -24.42 12.24
N GLY A 1013 8.08 -24.16 12.35
CA GLY A 1013 8.82 -23.22 11.52
C GLY A 1013 9.89 -22.49 12.32
N VAL A 1014 11.15 -22.57 11.87
CA VAL A 1014 12.29 -21.85 12.45
C VAL A 1014 13.18 -21.30 11.35
N ILE A 1015 14.12 -20.44 11.73
CA ILE A 1015 15.26 -20.04 10.91
C ILE A 1015 16.51 -20.58 11.59
N ASP A 1016 17.13 -21.59 10.98
CA ASP A 1016 18.44 -22.08 11.44
C ASP A 1016 19.48 -21.03 11.05
N VAL A 1017 20.32 -20.64 12.01
CA VAL A 1017 21.45 -19.72 11.77
C VAL A 1017 22.74 -20.52 11.83
N ILE A 1018 23.54 -20.50 10.76
CA ILE A 1018 24.79 -21.23 10.66
C ILE A 1018 25.96 -20.25 10.66
N ALA A 1019 26.92 -20.43 11.56
CA ALA A 1019 28.14 -19.61 11.60
C ALA A 1019 29.14 -20.09 10.55
N LEU A 1020 29.46 -19.25 9.56
CA LEU A 1020 30.35 -19.57 8.44
C LEU A 1020 31.81 -19.68 8.87
N SER A 1021 32.25 -18.83 9.80
CA SER A 1021 33.62 -18.79 10.32
C SER A 1021 33.92 -19.86 11.38
N SER A 1022 32.90 -20.53 11.92
CA SER A 1022 33.01 -21.47 13.04
C SER A 1022 32.74 -22.92 12.63
N GLY A 1023 33.23 -23.32 11.45
CA GLY A 1023 33.11 -24.70 10.96
C GLY A 1023 31.68 -25.11 10.61
N PHE A 1024 30.84 -24.16 10.18
CA PHE A 1024 29.43 -24.38 9.81
C PHE A 1024 28.56 -24.95 10.93
N ALA A 1025 28.92 -24.69 12.19
CA ALA A 1025 28.07 -25.04 13.32
C ALA A 1025 26.81 -24.17 13.36
N ARG A 1026 25.69 -24.76 13.79
CA ARG A 1026 24.49 -23.98 14.10
C ARG A 1026 24.80 -23.02 15.26
N PHE A 1027 24.54 -21.74 15.03
CA PHE A 1027 24.72 -20.67 15.98
C PHE A 1027 23.53 -20.66 16.94
N ASP A 1028 23.83 -20.56 18.23
CA ASP A 1028 22.82 -20.52 19.26
C ASP A 1028 22.28 -19.09 19.41
N THR A 1029 21.08 -18.84 18.88
CA THR A 1029 20.47 -17.51 18.83
C THR A 1029 19.81 -17.08 20.14
N ASP A 1030 19.65 -17.98 21.12
CA ASP A 1030 18.96 -17.69 22.38
C ASP A 1030 19.64 -18.35 23.58
N LYS A 1031 20.49 -17.56 24.25
CA LYS A 1031 21.26 -18.00 25.43
C LYS A 1031 20.45 -18.14 26.72
N TYR A 1032 19.16 -17.81 26.71
CA TYR A 1032 18.31 -18.05 27.88
C TYR A 1032 17.87 -19.50 27.99
N GLU A 1033 17.96 -20.26 26.90
CA GLU A 1033 17.58 -21.67 26.86
C GLU A 1033 18.82 -22.55 26.73
N PRO A 1034 18.87 -23.70 27.42
CA PRO A 1034 20.00 -24.61 27.29
C PRO A 1034 20.00 -25.26 25.90
N GLY A 1035 21.17 -25.31 25.26
CA GLY A 1035 21.36 -25.95 23.96
C GLY A 1035 21.72 -24.94 22.87
N VAL A 1036 21.46 -25.30 21.61
CA VAL A 1036 21.66 -24.42 20.45
C VAL A 1036 20.29 -24.13 19.88
N GLN A 1037 19.80 -22.91 20.02
CA GLN A 1037 18.47 -22.54 19.53
C GLN A 1037 18.52 -21.93 18.13
N SER A 1038 17.45 -22.16 17.38
CA SER A 1038 17.13 -21.47 16.12
C SER A 1038 16.17 -20.31 16.37
N ILE A 1039 15.99 -19.40 15.42
CA ILE A 1039 15.03 -18.30 15.57
C ILE A 1039 13.61 -18.86 15.36
N PRO A 1040 12.71 -18.84 16.35
CA PRO A 1040 11.35 -19.34 16.17
C PRO A 1040 10.58 -18.44 15.19
N CYS A 1041 10.09 -19.00 14.08
CA CYS A 1041 9.38 -18.25 13.06
C CYS A 1041 8.41 -19.16 12.31
N SER A 1042 7.21 -19.35 12.86
CA SER A 1042 6.23 -20.28 12.29
C SER A 1042 5.83 -19.86 10.87
N GLY A 1043 5.88 -20.81 9.93
CA GLY A 1043 5.56 -20.57 8.53
C GLY A 1043 6.67 -19.90 7.70
N ALA A 1044 7.87 -19.69 8.25
CA ALA A 1044 9.02 -19.15 7.51
C ALA A 1044 9.27 -19.94 6.21
N ARG A 1045 9.32 -19.23 5.09
CA ARG A 1045 9.49 -19.85 3.76
C ARG A 1045 10.36 -19.05 2.81
N PHE A 1046 10.25 -17.73 2.81
CA PHE A 1046 11.05 -16.84 1.98
C PHE A 1046 11.94 -16.00 2.87
N LEU A 1047 13.21 -15.84 2.53
CA LEU A 1047 14.16 -14.97 3.22
C LEU A 1047 14.61 -13.88 2.26
N ALA A 1048 14.71 -12.63 2.69
CA ALA A 1048 15.21 -11.57 1.84
C ALA A 1048 16.19 -10.65 2.57
N THR A 1049 17.25 -10.29 1.85
CA THR A 1049 18.29 -9.33 2.24
C THR A 1049 18.58 -8.42 1.04
N TYR A 1050 19.45 -7.43 1.18
CA TYR A 1050 19.64 -6.41 0.15
C TYR A 1050 20.23 -6.96 -1.15
N PHE A 1051 21.20 -7.86 -1.11
CA PHE A 1051 21.91 -8.35 -2.30
C PHE A 1051 21.32 -9.62 -2.91
N ARG A 1052 20.33 -10.23 -2.24
CA ARG A 1052 19.67 -11.43 -2.73
C ARG A 1052 19.06 -11.17 -4.11
N GLN A 1053 19.36 -12.07 -5.03
CA GLN A 1053 18.90 -12.10 -6.42
C GLN A 1053 18.63 -13.52 -6.85
#